data_AF-A0A1Y1MYV4-F1
#
_entry.id   AF-A0A1Y1MYV4-F1
#
_cell.length_a   1.000
_cell.length_b   1.000
_cell.length_c   1.000
_cell.angle_alpha   90.00
_cell.angle_beta   90.00
_cell.angle_gamma   90.00
#
_symmetry.space_group_name_H-M   'P 1'
#
loop_
_entity.id
_entity.type
_entity.pdbx_description
1 polymer ?
#
loop_
_entity_poly.entity_id
_entity_poly.type
_entity_poly.pdbx_seq_one_letter_code
_entity_poly.pdbx_strand_id
1 'polypeptide(L)'
;PAAAPNDGEVILAAAVKYRALYEFVARNSDEISFQPGDIINVPIEQTGEPGWLAGEIKGHTGWFPESYVEPMDGVGVGSRVSQAEAQPVVEEIEPKRLEGIAEIPETGIDNSEPPPEISEPVAVQPTAVEEIVEHCIASYPYQSVEQGDLSFNAGDIIAVVKKEGDWWTGKVGNNVGIFPCNYVQKYDPDNPPAPPAVTSVPTEIAPAAVTTPTDCSASQFDNEVSQIIESKSEKSPDYPSSNTQTMKSTKKPEIASVIAPYQSSSPEQLSLQRGQLIMIRKKTDSGWWEGELQAKGRKRQVGWFPASYVKILNSSGRTSGRSTPVSTTRIQQEVVIDKVVALYPYTAANPDELSFLKDDIISVTAREEPSWWRGELNGVSGLFPSNYVAPLQQSVEPEDKMRLECINELIQTEKSYIDDMTVVYEVFEIPLRQSKVVSNEEIRGIFVNWQEILQCNRNFLSDLTNRRSSGSTIIGDVICEHLPLMTAYITFCSQQLESAALLQKLTETSPAFRNVVKQCQSNRFTRGMPLSSFLIKPMQRITRYPLLISKILEHTPTTSTDHQFLVEALNLADDFLKRLNENVRLKENEERLEWLQSNVILNDLVINFNGDTNKLGPRKILHYGILTKVKSGKELVGFLFNDFLLLVQPSKASGATQFNFQRNSNVLYKIYKQPILVKDLTATKVSTDNVESGTDANRVLKVQDKKQTIALLTSSANECSLWLRRIEDAKKKYLKIVSFTKSRPKSTIQGGVSCGRLLVLVQKGTRFIRAGKLHTDNIYCKVTVNDQEHLTDVATDNVINGNVIQNGVVPASLLVWNYSMQFLIKNINEEVLSIVVLEMCPFQPDEFLGRAELKVLDIYHEAQNTNGPIEKKLILHQVESGELTIKLDLHMFTNDY
;
A
#
# COMPACT_ATOMS: atom_id res chain seq x y z
N PRO A 1 -38.36 -41.43 13.35
CA PRO A 1 -39.29 -40.29 13.37
C PRO A 1 -38.97 -39.36 14.56
N ALA A 2 -38.20 -38.32 14.30
CA ALA A 2 -37.95 -37.21 15.22
C ALA A 2 -38.13 -35.92 14.40
N ALA A 3 -38.75 -34.89 15.00
CA ALA A 3 -39.04 -33.64 14.31
C ALA A 3 -37.79 -32.78 14.13
N ALA A 4 -37.81 -31.90 13.12
CA ALA A 4 -36.81 -30.86 12.97
C ALA A 4 -36.96 -29.79 14.07
N PRO A 5 -35.88 -29.10 14.48
CA PRO A 5 -36.01 -27.83 15.19
C PRO A 5 -36.61 -26.76 14.26
N ASN A 6 -37.39 -25.84 14.82
CA ASN A 6 -38.03 -24.78 14.05
C ASN A 6 -37.02 -23.83 13.38
N ASP A 7 -37.39 -23.31 12.22
CA ASP A 7 -36.75 -22.14 11.64
C ASP A 7 -36.90 -20.94 12.59
N GLY A 8 -35.77 -20.39 13.04
CA GLY A 8 -35.74 -19.14 13.77
C GLY A 8 -35.84 -17.98 12.80
N GLU A 9 -36.94 -17.22 12.84
CA GLU A 9 -37.09 -16.00 12.07
C GLU A 9 -36.00 -14.99 12.49
N VAL A 10 -35.01 -14.81 11.62
CA VAL A 10 -33.88 -13.92 11.90
C VAL A 10 -34.40 -12.49 11.90
N ILE A 11 -34.42 -11.86 13.07
CA ILE A 11 -34.61 -10.42 13.20
C ILE A 11 -33.55 -9.75 12.32
N LEU A 12 -34.00 -9.07 11.26
CA LEU A 12 -33.14 -8.33 10.35
C LEU A 12 -32.51 -7.16 11.11
N ALA A 13 -31.35 -7.42 11.71
CA ALA A 13 -30.44 -6.38 12.17
C ALA A 13 -30.23 -5.40 11.01
N ALA A 14 -30.58 -4.13 11.22
CA ALA A 14 -30.53 -3.14 10.16
C ALA A 14 -29.11 -3.09 9.57
N ALA A 15 -29.04 -3.18 8.24
CA ALA A 15 -27.79 -3.35 7.50
C ALA A 15 -27.59 -2.19 6.52
N VAL A 16 -26.42 -1.55 6.61
CA VAL A 16 -25.98 -0.49 5.70
C VAL A 16 -25.47 -1.14 4.41
N LYS A 17 -25.76 -0.53 3.26
CA LYS A 17 -25.27 -1.01 1.97
C LYS A 17 -23.95 -0.35 1.61
N TYR A 18 -22.95 -1.17 1.36
CA TYR A 18 -21.63 -0.74 0.91
C TYR A 18 -21.38 -1.16 -0.54
N ARG A 19 -20.71 -0.29 -1.32
CA ARG A 19 -20.22 -0.59 -2.67
C ARG A 19 -18.73 -0.92 -2.59
N ALA A 20 -18.30 -1.97 -3.29
CA ALA A 20 -16.89 -2.29 -3.48
C ALA A 20 -16.18 -1.29 -4.40
N LEU A 21 -15.07 -0.72 -3.93
CA LEU A 21 -14.16 0.13 -4.71
C LEU A 21 -13.09 -0.69 -5.44
N TYR A 22 -12.51 -1.68 -4.76
CA TYR A 22 -11.43 -2.51 -5.29
C TYR A 22 -11.77 -4.01 -5.26
N GLU A 23 -11.06 -4.82 -6.04
CA GLU A 23 -11.20 -6.28 -6.00
C GLU A 23 -10.62 -6.86 -4.70
N PHE A 24 -11.48 -7.39 -3.83
CA PHE A 24 -11.07 -8.19 -2.68
C PHE A 24 -11.35 -9.68 -2.94
N VAL A 25 -10.39 -10.53 -2.59
CA VAL A 25 -10.52 -12.00 -2.70
C VAL A 25 -10.18 -12.58 -1.34
N ALA A 26 -11.14 -13.34 -0.79
CA ALA A 26 -11.04 -14.01 0.49
C ALA A 26 -9.83 -14.94 0.54
N ARG A 27 -9.01 -14.77 1.57
CA ARG A 27 -7.74 -15.47 1.80
C ARG A 27 -7.92 -16.68 2.71
N ASN A 28 -8.97 -16.67 3.52
CA ASN A 28 -9.38 -17.71 4.46
C ASN A 28 -10.90 -18.00 4.37
N SER A 29 -11.42 -18.84 5.26
CA SER A 29 -12.85 -19.23 5.30
C SER A 29 -13.78 -18.17 5.87
N ASP A 30 -13.22 -17.14 6.49
CA ASP A 30 -13.93 -16.21 7.36
C ASP A 30 -14.08 -14.83 6.66
N GLU A 31 -13.48 -14.68 5.47
CA GLU A 31 -13.53 -13.52 4.58
C GLU A 31 -14.47 -13.74 3.38
N ILE A 32 -14.96 -12.65 2.76
CA ILE A 32 -15.73 -12.71 1.49
C ILE A 32 -14.95 -12.18 0.28
N SER A 33 -15.32 -12.62 -0.92
CA SER A 33 -14.73 -12.15 -2.18
C SER A 33 -15.72 -11.29 -2.97
N PHE A 34 -15.26 -10.18 -3.54
CA PHE A 34 -16.08 -9.26 -4.34
C PHE A 34 -15.27 -8.50 -5.39
N GLN A 35 -15.96 -8.02 -6.42
CA GLN A 35 -15.39 -7.23 -7.52
C GLN A 35 -15.74 -5.74 -7.36
N PRO A 36 -14.98 -4.80 -7.96
CA PRO A 36 -15.37 -3.39 -8.01
C PRO A 36 -16.81 -3.22 -8.53
N GLY A 37 -17.62 -2.44 -7.81
CA GLY A 37 -19.04 -2.22 -8.10
C GLY A 37 -20.01 -3.27 -7.54
N ASP A 38 -19.53 -4.37 -6.93
CA ASP A 38 -20.39 -5.26 -6.14
C ASP A 38 -20.99 -4.54 -4.93
N ILE A 39 -22.21 -4.93 -4.53
CA ILE A 39 -22.89 -4.42 -3.34
C ILE A 39 -22.85 -5.47 -2.22
N ILE A 40 -22.55 -5.02 -1.00
CA ILE A 40 -22.38 -5.83 0.21
C ILE A 40 -23.30 -5.26 1.29
N ASN A 41 -24.03 -6.14 1.98
CA ASN A 41 -24.89 -5.76 3.11
C ASN A 41 -24.08 -5.89 4.41
N VAL A 42 -23.96 -4.81 5.18
CA VAL A 42 -23.08 -4.71 6.36
C VAL A 42 -23.93 -4.44 7.61
N PRO A 43 -23.95 -5.34 8.62
CA PRO A 43 -24.69 -5.10 9.86
C PRO A 43 -24.23 -3.83 10.58
N ILE A 44 -25.17 -3.10 11.21
CA ILE A 44 -24.85 -1.92 12.03
C ILE A 44 -24.08 -2.30 13.31
N GLU A 45 -24.40 -3.43 13.92
CA GLU A 45 -23.67 -3.94 15.09
C GLU A 45 -22.59 -4.93 14.67
N GLN A 46 -21.33 -4.69 15.07
CA GLN A 46 -20.18 -5.50 14.69
C GLN A 46 -19.16 -5.61 15.84
N THR A 47 -18.58 -6.80 15.99
CA THR A 47 -17.56 -7.11 17.01
C THR A 47 -16.18 -7.35 16.36
N GLY A 48 -15.87 -6.64 15.28
CA GLY A 48 -14.69 -6.84 14.43
C GLY A 48 -13.42 -6.11 14.88
N GLU A 49 -12.28 -6.41 14.24
CA GLU A 49 -11.08 -5.61 14.41
C GLU A 49 -11.21 -4.24 13.70
N PRO A 50 -10.70 -3.13 14.26
CA PRO A 50 -10.83 -1.80 13.67
C PRO A 50 -10.29 -1.69 12.22
N GLY A 51 -11.16 -1.26 11.31
CA GLY A 51 -10.86 -1.15 9.87
C GLY A 51 -11.16 -2.42 9.07
N TRP A 52 -11.82 -3.41 9.66
CA TRP A 52 -12.53 -4.50 8.97
C TRP A 52 -14.03 -4.37 9.17
N LEU A 53 -14.80 -4.76 8.16
CA LEU A 53 -16.26 -4.89 8.21
C LEU A 53 -16.65 -6.35 8.02
N ALA A 54 -17.66 -6.81 8.74
CA ALA A 54 -18.41 -8.02 8.39
C ALA A 54 -19.54 -7.67 7.44
N GLY A 55 -19.82 -8.54 6.47
CA GLY A 55 -20.97 -8.36 5.60
C GLY A 55 -21.34 -9.58 4.79
N GLU A 56 -22.49 -9.51 4.14
CA GLU A 56 -23.01 -10.54 3.25
C GLU A 56 -23.00 -10.08 1.80
N ILE A 57 -22.54 -10.94 0.90
CA ILE A 57 -22.71 -10.81 -0.53
C ILE A 57 -23.15 -12.15 -1.14
N LYS A 58 -24.25 -12.14 -1.90
CA LYS A 58 -24.73 -13.30 -2.69
C LYS A 58 -24.87 -14.58 -1.83
N GLY A 59 -25.41 -14.48 -0.61
CA GLY A 59 -25.59 -15.62 0.31
C GLY A 59 -24.31 -16.10 0.99
N HIS A 60 -23.23 -15.31 0.99
CA HIS A 60 -21.96 -15.63 1.65
C HIS A 60 -21.59 -14.49 2.61
N THR A 61 -21.39 -14.82 3.89
CA THR A 61 -21.02 -13.89 4.97
C THR A 61 -19.52 -13.94 5.28
N GLY A 62 -18.89 -12.82 5.58
CA GLY A 62 -17.51 -12.79 6.08
C GLY A 62 -16.93 -11.39 6.20
N TRP A 63 -15.66 -11.35 6.62
CA TRP A 63 -14.87 -10.14 6.83
C TRP A 63 -14.22 -9.61 5.54
N PHE A 64 -14.02 -8.31 5.49
CA PHE A 64 -13.22 -7.62 4.47
C PHE A 64 -12.73 -6.26 4.99
N PRO A 65 -11.67 -5.66 4.40
CA PRO A 65 -11.16 -4.37 4.88
C PRO A 65 -12.13 -3.23 4.54
N GLU A 66 -12.39 -2.35 5.50
CA GLU A 66 -13.25 -1.17 5.34
C GLU A 66 -12.78 -0.28 4.17
N SER A 67 -11.47 -0.12 3.99
CA SER A 67 -10.89 0.67 2.88
C SER A 67 -11.11 0.11 1.47
N TYR A 68 -11.73 -1.08 1.33
CA TYR A 68 -12.09 -1.65 0.03
C TYR A 68 -13.52 -1.29 -0.42
N VAL A 69 -14.26 -0.53 0.39
CA VAL A 69 -15.66 -0.18 0.15
C VAL A 69 -15.99 1.29 0.50
N GLU A 70 -17.13 1.76 0.01
CA GLU A 70 -17.78 3.01 0.40
C GLU A 70 -19.24 2.76 0.86
N PRO A 71 -19.78 3.48 1.87
CA PRO A 71 -21.19 3.40 2.23
C PRO A 71 -22.05 4.16 1.19
N MET A 72 -23.05 3.50 0.60
CA MET A 72 -23.83 4.13 -0.49
C MET A 72 -24.78 5.24 -0.01
N ASP A 73 -25.26 5.17 1.23
CA ASP A 73 -26.22 6.11 1.80
C ASP A 73 -25.55 7.25 2.61
N GLY A 74 -24.23 7.43 2.45
CA GLY A 74 -23.41 8.43 3.16
C GLY A 74 -23.17 8.15 4.66
N VAL A 75 -24.08 7.42 5.31
CA VAL A 75 -23.97 7.01 6.72
C VAL A 75 -23.26 5.66 6.82
N GLY A 76 -21.94 5.68 6.99
CA GLY A 76 -21.16 4.49 7.35
C GLY A 76 -21.33 4.11 8.83
N VAL A 77 -21.06 2.84 9.17
CA VAL A 77 -21.22 2.30 10.54
C VAL A 77 -20.39 3.08 11.59
N GLY A 78 -19.25 3.66 11.20
CA GLY A 78 -18.42 4.53 12.04
C GLY A 78 -18.84 6.00 12.12
N SER A 79 -19.84 6.47 11.36
CA SER A 79 -20.18 7.89 11.24
C SER A 79 -21.33 8.33 12.16
N ARG A 80 -21.01 8.60 13.43
CA ARG A 80 -21.84 9.42 14.34
C ARG A 80 -21.08 10.68 14.78
N VAL A 81 -21.26 11.78 14.06
CA VAL A 81 -20.82 13.13 14.47
C VAL A 81 -21.92 14.14 14.17
N SER A 82 -22.21 14.98 15.17
CA SER A 82 -22.98 16.24 15.17
C SER A 82 -23.72 16.65 13.89
N GLN A 83 -25.06 16.58 13.92
CA GLN A 83 -25.90 17.34 12.99
C GLN A 83 -25.95 18.83 13.40
N ALA A 84 -25.79 19.70 12.41
CA ALA A 84 -26.30 21.07 12.41
C ALA A 84 -27.16 21.25 11.15
N GLU A 85 -28.13 22.17 11.20
CA GLU A 85 -29.28 22.16 10.29
C GLU A 85 -28.96 22.60 8.85
N ALA A 86 -29.62 21.98 7.87
CA ALA A 86 -29.78 22.48 6.51
C ALA A 86 -31.18 22.12 5.98
N GLN A 87 -31.84 23.07 5.30
CA GLN A 87 -33.18 22.89 4.73
C GLN A 87 -33.12 22.39 3.27
N PRO A 88 -34.13 21.64 2.79
CA PRO A 88 -34.10 21.07 1.45
C PRO A 88 -34.40 22.12 0.35
N VAL A 89 -33.67 22.02 -0.75
CA VAL A 89 -34.05 22.59 -2.06
C VAL A 89 -34.28 21.42 -3.01
N VAL A 90 -35.35 21.49 -3.81
CA VAL A 90 -35.78 20.42 -4.71
C VAL A 90 -35.45 20.78 -6.15
N GLU A 91 -34.66 19.94 -6.83
CA GLU A 91 -34.66 19.82 -8.29
C GLU A 91 -34.75 18.33 -8.68
N GLU A 92 -35.67 18.00 -9.58
CA GLU A 92 -35.92 16.64 -10.07
C GLU A 92 -35.10 16.38 -11.35
N ILE A 93 -34.38 15.26 -11.40
CA ILE A 93 -33.83 14.72 -12.66
C ILE A 93 -34.08 13.20 -12.70
N GLU A 94 -34.99 12.76 -13.57
CA GLU A 94 -35.33 11.34 -13.74
C GLU A 94 -34.19 10.52 -14.41
N PRO A 95 -33.85 9.34 -13.88
CA PRO A 95 -33.09 8.33 -14.64
C PRO A 95 -34.03 7.54 -15.56
N LYS A 96 -33.89 7.73 -16.88
CA LYS A 96 -34.71 7.03 -17.89
C LYS A 96 -34.53 5.50 -17.83
N ARG A 97 -35.62 4.79 -17.56
CA ARG A 97 -35.75 3.33 -17.72
C ARG A 97 -35.93 2.97 -19.21
N LEU A 98 -35.42 1.83 -19.62
CA LEU A 98 -35.80 1.13 -20.86
C LEU A 98 -36.27 -0.29 -20.48
N GLU A 99 -37.38 -0.72 -21.07
CA GLU A 99 -38.11 -1.93 -20.66
C GLU A 99 -38.23 -2.98 -21.78
N GLY A 100 -38.63 -4.18 -21.38
CA GLY A 100 -38.80 -5.38 -22.22
C GLY A 100 -38.14 -6.60 -21.54
N ILE A 101 -38.82 -7.73 -21.31
CA ILE A 101 -40.03 -8.26 -21.95
C ILE A 101 -40.95 -8.97 -20.91
N ALA A 102 -42.25 -8.68 -20.99
CA ALA A 102 -43.45 -9.44 -20.61
C ALA A 102 -43.57 -10.20 -19.26
N GLU A 103 -44.67 -9.92 -18.57
CA GLU A 103 -45.26 -10.72 -17.47
C GLU A 103 -46.21 -11.82 -17.99
N ILE A 104 -46.62 -12.74 -17.09
CA ILE A 104 -47.96 -13.37 -17.05
C ILE A 104 -48.19 -13.97 -15.64
N PRO A 105 -49.43 -14.02 -15.08
CA PRO A 105 -49.63 -13.70 -13.66
C PRO A 105 -50.28 -14.77 -12.74
N GLU A 106 -50.26 -14.44 -11.44
CA GLU A 106 -51.22 -14.72 -10.35
C GLU A 106 -52.10 -16.00 -10.28
N THR A 107 -51.98 -16.70 -9.13
CA THR A 107 -53.07 -17.14 -8.22
C THR A 107 -52.45 -17.38 -6.83
N GLY A 108 -53.03 -17.09 -5.65
CA GLY A 108 -54.30 -16.42 -5.30
C GLY A 108 -55.00 -17.12 -4.12
N ILE A 109 -55.68 -16.37 -3.23
CA ILE A 109 -56.72 -16.81 -2.24
C ILE A 109 -56.20 -17.61 -1.00
N ASP A 110 -56.69 -17.48 0.25
CA ASP A 110 -57.57 -16.49 0.96
C ASP A 110 -57.73 -16.89 2.47
N ASN A 111 -58.06 -15.92 3.38
CA ASN A 111 -58.72 -16.05 4.72
C ASN A 111 -58.18 -17.05 5.82
N SER A 112 -58.53 -17.02 7.12
CA SER A 112 -59.09 -16.00 8.07
C SER A 112 -59.12 -16.51 9.55
N GLU A 113 -59.35 -15.60 10.51
CA GLU A 113 -59.91 -15.81 11.89
C GLU A 113 -59.04 -16.43 13.04
N PRO A 114 -59.38 -16.15 14.35
CA PRO A 114 -58.36 -15.98 15.41
C PRO A 114 -58.50 -16.87 16.71
N PRO A 115 -58.66 -16.38 17.97
CA PRO A 115 -57.85 -16.84 19.12
C PRO A 115 -58.59 -17.68 20.20
N PRO A 116 -57.86 -18.26 21.18
CA PRO A 116 -57.89 -17.77 22.58
C PRO A 116 -56.48 -17.75 23.25
N GLU A 117 -56.13 -17.05 24.33
CA GLU A 117 -56.79 -16.51 25.55
C GLU A 117 -56.79 -17.45 26.80
N ILE A 118 -56.46 -16.88 27.98
CA ILE A 118 -56.47 -17.46 29.36
C ILE A 118 -55.37 -18.57 29.59
N SER A 119 -54.52 -18.60 30.64
CA SER A 119 -54.71 -18.30 32.07
C SER A 119 -53.40 -17.97 32.84
N GLU A 120 -53.51 -17.19 33.93
CA GLU A 120 -52.60 -17.22 35.12
C GLU A 120 -52.93 -18.47 36.02
N PRO A 121 -52.38 -18.73 37.25
CA PRO A 121 -51.61 -17.86 38.17
C PRO A 121 -50.55 -18.54 39.11
N VAL A 122 -50.18 -17.80 40.16
CA VAL A 122 -49.57 -18.19 41.47
C VAL A 122 -48.05 -18.05 41.59
N ALA A 123 -47.62 -17.41 42.69
CA ALA A 123 -46.23 -17.17 43.07
C ALA A 123 -45.93 -17.66 44.50
N VAL A 124 -44.68 -18.10 44.74
CA VAL A 124 -44.01 -18.15 46.05
C VAL A 124 -42.53 -17.77 45.83
N GLN A 125 -41.90 -17.10 46.80
CA GLN A 125 -40.51 -16.63 46.76
C GLN A 125 -39.49 -17.78 46.91
N PRO A 126 -38.19 -17.53 46.65
CA PRO A 126 -37.34 -17.10 47.77
C PRO A 126 -36.32 -15.98 47.45
N THR A 127 -35.76 -15.45 48.53
CA THR A 127 -34.77 -14.37 48.62
C THR A 127 -33.46 -14.60 47.84
N ALA A 128 -32.96 -13.54 47.20
CA ALA A 128 -31.53 -13.33 46.97
C ALA A 128 -31.17 -11.89 47.39
N VAL A 129 -29.94 -11.65 47.84
CA VAL A 129 -29.49 -10.33 48.33
C VAL A 129 -28.71 -9.63 47.21
N GLU A 130 -29.08 -8.40 46.86
CA GLU A 130 -28.30 -7.57 45.95
C GLU A 130 -27.00 -7.13 46.64
N GLU A 131 -25.86 -7.59 46.12
CA GLU A 131 -24.54 -7.33 46.69
C GLU A 131 -24.04 -5.94 46.24
N ILE A 132 -24.13 -4.94 47.12
CA ILE A 132 -23.64 -3.59 46.86
C ILE A 132 -22.10 -3.62 46.83
N VAL A 133 -21.53 -3.43 45.64
CA VAL A 133 -20.11 -3.70 45.36
C VAL A 133 -19.19 -2.58 45.86
N GLU A 134 -19.60 -1.32 45.74
CA GLU A 134 -18.80 -0.17 46.18
C GLU A 134 -19.66 1.11 46.30
N HIS A 135 -19.19 2.11 47.05
CA HIS A 135 -19.71 3.48 46.95
C HIS A 135 -18.73 4.36 46.18
N CYS A 136 -19.25 5.19 45.28
CA CYS A 136 -18.47 6.13 44.49
C CYS A 136 -19.07 7.53 44.59
N ILE A 137 -18.24 8.57 44.46
CA ILE A 137 -18.68 9.97 44.39
C ILE A 137 -18.58 10.46 42.94
N ALA A 138 -19.60 11.15 42.46
CA ALA A 138 -19.61 11.75 41.13
C ALA A 138 -18.58 12.88 41.03
N SER A 139 -17.62 12.76 40.12
CA SER A 139 -16.62 13.80 39.83
C SER A 139 -17.19 14.90 38.94
N TYR A 140 -18.20 14.57 38.12
CA TYR A 140 -18.86 15.45 37.16
C TYR A 140 -20.38 15.18 37.16
N PRO A 141 -21.24 16.17 36.85
CA PRO A 141 -22.66 15.91 36.70
C PRO A 141 -22.92 15.11 35.43
N TYR A 142 -23.90 14.21 35.48
CA TYR A 142 -24.34 13.39 34.37
C TYR A 142 -25.86 13.40 34.30
N GLN A 143 -26.41 13.81 33.15
CA GLN A 143 -27.85 13.84 32.90
C GLN A 143 -28.13 13.19 31.56
N SER A 144 -29.11 12.28 31.54
CA SER A 144 -29.58 11.59 30.34
C SER A 144 -31.11 11.61 30.30
N VAL A 145 -31.64 11.48 29.09
CA VAL A 145 -33.08 11.37 28.81
C VAL A 145 -33.49 9.98 28.31
N GLU A 146 -32.54 9.05 28.21
CA GLU A 146 -32.82 7.66 27.81
C GLU A 146 -33.37 6.83 28.98
N GLN A 147 -34.32 5.95 28.68
CA GLN A 147 -35.14 5.26 29.68
C GLN A 147 -34.42 4.03 30.28
N GLY A 148 -33.44 4.31 31.14
CA GLY A 148 -32.60 3.31 31.80
C GLY A 148 -31.36 3.90 32.48
N ASP A 149 -31.02 5.14 32.18
CA ASP A 149 -29.82 5.82 32.69
C ASP A 149 -30.04 6.46 34.07
N LEU A 150 -28.98 6.47 34.88
CA LEU A 150 -28.95 7.08 36.21
C LEU A 150 -28.38 8.51 36.13
N SER A 151 -29.24 9.52 36.16
CA SER A 151 -28.81 10.92 36.23
C SER A 151 -28.46 11.36 37.66
N PHE A 152 -27.37 12.12 37.82
CA PHE A 152 -26.83 12.64 39.09
C PHE A 152 -25.96 13.90 38.90
N ASN A 153 -25.62 14.59 39.99
CA ASN A 153 -24.79 15.80 40.01
C ASN A 153 -23.37 15.51 40.52
N ALA A 154 -22.42 16.39 40.22
CA ALA A 154 -21.09 16.31 40.83
C ALA A 154 -21.20 16.44 42.36
N GLY A 155 -20.54 15.54 43.08
CA GLY A 155 -20.61 15.41 44.53
C GLY A 155 -21.63 14.38 45.04
N ASP A 156 -22.56 13.90 44.21
CA ASP A 156 -23.53 12.88 44.61
C ASP A 156 -22.84 11.53 44.88
N ILE A 157 -23.24 10.84 45.95
CA ILE A 157 -22.73 9.50 46.31
C ILE A 157 -23.65 8.44 45.69
N ILE A 158 -23.07 7.61 44.83
CA ILE A 158 -23.73 6.54 44.08
C ILE A 158 -23.34 5.19 44.69
N ALA A 159 -24.34 4.39 45.06
CA ALA A 159 -24.13 3.00 45.44
C ALA A 159 -24.05 2.14 44.17
N VAL A 160 -22.92 1.49 43.92
CA VAL A 160 -22.69 0.69 42.71
C VAL A 160 -23.17 -0.74 42.94
N VAL A 161 -24.13 -1.17 42.13
CA VAL A 161 -24.78 -2.50 42.21
C VAL A 161 -24.12 -3.48 41.22
N LYS A 162 -23.66 -3.00 40.07
CA LYS A 162 -23.03 -3.84 39.03
C LYS A 162 -22.00 -3.05 38.21
N LYS A 163 -20.95 -3.70 37.72
CA LYS A 163 -19.88 -3.08 36.91
C LYS A 163 -19.64 -3.92 35.65
N GLU A 164 -20.08 -3.43 34.49
CA GLU A 164 -20.00 -4.17 33.22
C GLU A 164 -19.36 -3.31 32.12
N GLY A 165 -18.03 -3.39 32.02
CA GLY A 165 -17.25 -2.53 31.13
C GLY A 165 -17.26 -1.07 31.58
N ASP A 166 -17.43 -0.17 30.62
CA ASP A 166 -17.38 1.28 30.84
C ASP A 166 -18.69 1.89 31.36
N TRP A 167 -19.76 1.08 31.45
CA TRP A 167 -21.06 1.49 32.01
C TRP A 167 -21.37 0.66 33.26
N TRP A 168 -21.64 1.32 34.38
CA TRP A 168 -21.92 0.67 35.66
C TRP A 168 -23.37 0.90 36.06
N THR A 169 -23.99 -0.12 36.68
CA THR A 169 -25.34 0.00 37.25
C THR A 169 -25.22 0.44 38.70
N GLY A 170 -25.97 1.47 39.09
CA GLY A 170 -25.98 1.96 40.47
C GLY A 170 -27.27 2.65 40.85
N LYS A 171 -27.25 3.23 42.05
CA LYS A 171 -28.42 3.81 42.71
C LYS A 171 -28.09 5.13 43.40
N VAL A 172 -28.95 6.13 43.18
CA VAL A 172 -28.96 7.41 43.91
C VAL A 172 -30.38 7.62 44.46
N GLY A 173 -30.51 7.62 45.79
CA GLY A 173 -31.80 7.63 46.45
C GLY A 173 -32.65 6.42 46.05
N ASN A 174 -33.77 6.66 45.37
CA ASN A 174 -34.64 5.61 44.84
C ASN A 174 -34.38 5.27 43.35
N ASN A 175 -33.66 6.12 42.62
CA ASN A 175 -33.44 5.94 41.19
C ASN A 175 -32.32 4.92 40.96
N VAL A 176 -32.55 3.96 40.05
CA VAL A 176 -31.59 2.93 39.63
C VAL A 176 -31.44 3.01 38.12
N GLY A 177 -30.21 2.90 37.63
CA GLY A 177 -29.92 2.93 36.20
C GLY A 177 -28.44 2.70 35.89
N ILE A 178 -28.09 2.75 34.61
CA ILE A 178 -26.70 2.69 34.14
C ILE A 178 -26.08 4.08 34.01
N PHE A 179 -24.76 4.18 34.14
CA PHE A 179 -24.02 5.42 33.94
C PHE A 179 -22.55 5.18 33.55
N PRO A 180 -21.87 6.12 32.87
CA PRO A 180 -20.47 5.96 32.49
C PRO A 180 -19.52 5.97 33.70
N CYS A 181 -18.64 4.98 33.81
CA CYS A 181 -17.77 4.78 34.97
C CYS A 181 -16.72 5.88 35.16
N ASN A 182 -16.39 6.63 34.11
CA ASN A 182 -15.43 7.75 34.13
C ASN A 182 -16.01 9.05 34.73
N TYR A 183 -17.30 9.11 35.04
CA TYR A 183 -17.92 10.23 35.75
C TYR A 183 -17.84 10.11 37.28
N VAL A 184 -17.33 8.99 37.81
CA VAL A 184 -17.27 8.71 39.26
C VAL A 184 -15.88 8.30 39.73
N GLN A 185 -15.58 8.62 41.00
CA GLN A 185 -14.36 8.21 41.69
C GLN A 185 -14.73 7.35 42.91
N LYS A 186 -13.87 6.39 43.27
CA LYS A 186 -14.02 5.60 44.51
C LYS A 186 -14.12 6.54 45.73
N TYR A 187 -15.12 6.32 46.59
CA TYR A 187 -15.29 7.07 47.82
C TYR A 187 -14.54 6.36 48.95
N ASP A 188 -13.45 6.96 49.42
CA ASP A 188 -12.63 6.47 50.53
C ASP A 188 -12.89 7.33 51.78
N PRO A 189 -13.51 6.77 52.85
CA PRO A 189 -13.95 7.56 54.01
C PRO A 189 -12.79 8.14 54.84
N ASP A 190 -11.57 7.60 54.72
CA ASP A 190 -10.41 8.07 55.48
C ASP A 190 -9.62 9.20 54.79
N ASN A 191 -9.99 9.59 53.55
CA ASN A 191 -9.26 10.63 52.79
C ASN A 191 -10.16 11.45 51.83
N PRO A 192 -10.87 12.49 52.32
CA PRO A 192 -11.78 13.28 51.49
C PRO A 192 -11.03 14.22 50.51
N PRO A 193 -11.42 14.29 49.23
CA PRO A 193 -10.81 15.20 48.26
C PRO A 193 -11.18 16.66 48.52
N ALA A 194 -10.24 17.58 48.25
CA ALA A 194 -10.45 19.02 48.39
C ALA A 194 -11.40 19.59 47.32
N PRO A 195 -12.20 20.62 47.64
CA PRO A 195 -13.17 21.19 46.69
C PRO A 195 -12.47 21.91 45.52
N PRO A 196 -13.01 21.81 44.29
CA PRO A 196 -12.47 22.51 43.13
C PRO A 196 -12.67 24.03 43.25
N ALA A 197 -11.62 24.79 42.94
CA ALA A 197 -11.69 26.25 42.91
C ALA A 197 -12.50 26.74 41.69
N VAL A 198 -13.40 27.71 41.91
CA VAL A 198 -14.21 28.31 40.85
C VAL A 198 -13.39 29.35 40.09
N THR A 199 -12.85 28.98 38.93
CA THR A 199 -12.13 29.92 38.04
C THR A 199 -13.13 30.77 37.24
N SER A 200 -13.64 31.83 37.85
CA SER A 200 -14.39 32.87 37.15
C SER A 200 -13.48 33.68 36.21
N VAL A 201 -14.06 34.20 35.13
CA VAL A 201 -13.41 35.12 34.19
C VAL A 201 -13.10 36.45 34.89
N PRO A 202 -11.97 37.10 34.54
CA PRO A 202 -11.96 38.56 34.52
C PRO A 202 -11.40 39.16 33.22
N THR A 203 -11.94 40.32 32.87
CA THR A 203 -11.50 41.22 31.79
C THR A 203 -10.92 42.48 32.42
N GLU A 204 -9.88 43.07 31.80
CA GLU A 204 -9.19 44.30 32.27
C GLU A 204 -8.50 44.14 33.66
N ILE A 205 -7.67 45.04 34.21
CA ILE A 205 -7.53 46.51 34.13
C ILE A 205 -6.03 46.91 34.19
N ALA A 206 -5.71 48.12 33.73
CA ALA A 206 -4.52 48.89 34.14
C ALA A 206 -4.91 50.37 34.39
N PRO A 207 -4.13 51.20 35.14
CA PRO A 207 -2.87 50.93 35.84
C PRO A 207 -2.80 51.47 37.31
N ALA A 208 -1.59 51.38 37.90
CA ALA A 208 -0.93 52.38 38.78
C ALA A 208 -0.71 52.12 40.29
N ALA A 209 0.40 52.74 40.78
CA ALA A 209 0.71 53.21 42.14
C ALA A 209 1.30 52.25 43.22
N VAL A 210 2.64 52.08 43.15
CA VAL A 210 3.63 52.31 44.24
C VAL A 210 3.34 51.82 45.68
N THR A 211 4.15 50.86 46.17
CA THR A 211 5.01 51.07 47.37
C THR A 211 6.15 50.05 47.50
N THR A 212 7.30 50.51 47.98
CA THR A 212 8.50 49.76 48.45
C THR A 212 8.59 49.92 50.00
N PRO A 213 9.55 49.36 50.79
CA PRO A 213 10.89 48.83 50.41
C PRO A 213 11.47 47.62 51.20
N THR A 214 12.70 47.22 50.81
CA THR A 214 13.77 46.52 51.58
C THR A 214 13.54 45.05 52.01
N ASP A 215 14.57 44.19 52.17
CA ASP A 215 16.04 44.47 52.20
C ASP A 215 16.95 43.39 51.54
N CYS A 216 18.25 43.70 51.51
CA CYS A 216 19.37 43.14 50.74
C CYS A 216 19.74 41.65 50.90
N SER A 217 20.31 41.09 49.82
CA SER A 217 21.75 40.70 49.80
C SER A 217 22.28 40.53 48.37
N ALA A 218 23.58 40.76 48.16
CA ALA A 218 24.27 40.72 46.85
C ALA A 218 25.31 39.58 46.79
N SER A 219 25.76 39.13 45.61
CA SER A 219 26.92 39.75 44.92
C SER A 219 26.98 39.48 43.39
N GLN A 220 27.94 40.10 42.70
CA GLN A 220 28.25 39.95 41.27
C GLN A 220 29.79 39.90 41.04
N PHE A 221 30.20 39.63 39.79
CA PHE A 221 31.57 39.73 39.23
C PHE A 221 32.55 38.59 39.64
N ASP A 222 33.58 38.23 38.86
CA ASP A 222 34.14 38.87 37.65
C ASP A 222 34.76 37.89 36.60
N ASN A 223 35.44 38.44 35.58
CA ASN A 223 35.83 37.89 34.27
C ASN A 223 37.19 37.14 34.13
N GLU A 224 37.30 36.41 33.00
CA GLU A 224 38.47 36.16 32.09
C GLU A 224 39.84 35.52 32.48
N VAL A 225 40.17 34.45 31.71
CA VAL A 225 41.41 34.17 30.93
C VAL A 225 42.80 33.94 31.59
N SER A 226 43.33 32.72 31.41
CA SER A 226 44.68 32.33 30.89
C SER A 226 44.71 30.79 30.71
N GLN A 227 45.18 30.12 29.64
CA GLN A 227 46.41 30.17 28.80
C GLN A 227 47.67 29.46 29.38
N ILE A 228 48.61 29.10 28.47
CA ILE A 228 49.99 28.56 28.67
C ILE A 228 50.07 27.00 28.78
N ILE A 229 50.52 26.21 27.78
CA ILE A 229 51.86 26.02 27.11
C ILE A 229 52.66 24.85 27.76
N GLU A 230 53.54 24.07 27.11
CA GLU A 230 54.16 24.10 25.75
C GLU A 230 53.73 22.85 24.91
N SER A 231 54.46 22.06 24.09
CA SER A 231 55.86 21.97 23.56
C SER A 231 55.98 20.95 22.39
N LYS A 232 56.98 20.97 21.49
CA LYS A 232 57.73 22.06 20.80
C LYS A 232 58.62 21.46 19.68
N SER A 233 58.70 22.07 18.49
CA SER A 233 59.91 22.02 17.63
C SER A 233 59.91 23.11 16.54
N GLU A 234 61.07 23.74 16.36
CA GLU A 234 61.44 24.68 15.28
C GLU A 234 62.80 24.19 14.69
N LYS A 235 63.36 24.63 13.55
CA LYS A 235 63.39 25.96 12.92
C LYS A 235 63.53 25.91 11.38
N SER A 236 63.30 27.08 10.76
CA SER A 236 63.64 27.55 9.40
C SER A 236 65.16 27.83 9.22
N PRO A 237 65.72 28.30 8.05
CA PRO A 237 65.09 29.01 6.91
C PRO A 237 65.59 28.70 5.47
N ASP A 238 64.91 29.29 4.45
CA ASP A 238 65.50 30.31 3.54
C ASP A 238 64.49 30.85 2.47
N TYR A 239 64.85 31.96 1.81
CA TYR A 239 64.12 32.68 0.71
C TYR A 239 64.96 32.59 -0.60
N PRO A 240 64.46 32.87 -1.85
CA PRO A 240 63.42 33.88 -2.17
C PRO A 240 62.42 33.60 -3.33
N SER A 241 61.36 34.43 -3.35
CA SER A 241 60.59 35.00 -4.48
C SER A 241 60.55 34.34 -5.89
N SER A 242 59.35 33.94 -6.36
CA SER A 242 58.62 34.59 -7.48
C SER A 242 57.34 33.82 -7.92
N ASN A 243 56.31 34.56 -8.35
CA ASN A 243 55.16 34.25 -9.24
C ASN A 243 55.06 32.85 -9.90
N THR A 244 53.89 32.20 -10.10
CA THR A 244 52.44 32.56 -9.96
C THR A 244 51.60 31.24 -10.04
N GLN A 245 50.26 31.13 -10.06
CA GLN A 245 49.12 32.05 -10.27
C GLN A 245 47.82 31.48 -9.64
N THR A 246 46.83 32.30 -9.29
CA THR A 246 45.39 31.94 -9.26
C THR A 246 44.52 33.20 -9.46
N MET A 247 43.35 33.05 -10.10
CA MET A 247 42.45 34.15 -10.47
C MET A 247 41.56 34.60 -9.29
N LYS A 248 41.37 35.93 -9.14
CA LYS A 248 40.28 36.52 -8.32
C LYS A 248 39.27 37.23 -9.22
N SER A 249 38.00 36.87 -9.11
CA SER A 249 36.90 37.64 -9.73
C SER A 249 36.46 38.77 -8.81
N THR A 250 36.26 39.96 -9.38
CA THR A 250 35.94 41.19 -8.63
C THR A 250 34.43 41.45 -8.63
N LYS A 251 33.75 41.11 -7.52
CA LYS A 251 32.36 41.54 -7.31
C LYS A 251 32.30 43.07 -7.14
N LYS A 252 31.29 43.71 -7.73
CA LYS A 252 31.01 45.15 -7.55
C LYS A 252 30.57 45.43 -6.11
N PRO A 253 30.87 46.62 -5.55
CA PRO A 253 30.39 47.02 -4.23
C PRO A 253 28.85 47.12 -4.22
N GLU A 254 28.23 46.54 -3.20
CA GLU A 254 26.79 46.58 -2.99
C GLU A 254 26.44 47.83 -2.16
N ILE A 255 25.47 48.63 -2.61
CA ILE A 255 25.09 49.89 -1.96
C ILE A 255 23.64 49.81 -1.49
N ALA A 256 23.38 50.25 -0.27
CA ALA A 256 22.05 50.35 0.31
C ALA A 256 21.73 51.78 0.77
N SER A 257 20.46 52.15 0.74
CA SER A 257 19.93 53.38 1.33
C SER A 257 19.32 53.10 2.70
N VAL A 258 19.57 54.00 3.66
CA VAL A 258 18.98 53.93 5.00
C VAL A 258 17.50 54.29 4.94
N ILE A 259 16.61 53.39 5.37
CA ILE A 259 15.16 53.59 5.36
C ILE A 259 14.60 54.06 6.72
N ALA A 260 15.31 53.79 7.81
CA ALA A 260 15.00 54.26 9.17
C ALA A 260 16.29 54.71 9.90
N PRO A 261 16.26 55.77 10.74
CA PRO A 261 17.42 56.16 11.52
C PRO A 261 17.76 55.13 12.60
N TYR A 262 19.04 54.99 12.93
CA TYR A 262 19.53 54.11 14.00
C TYR A 262 20.67 54.81 14.74
N GLN A 263 20.72 54.69 16.06
CA GLN A 263 21.78 55.31 16.87
C GLN A 263 22.63 54.22 17.53
N SER A 264 23.93 54.24 17.20
CA SER A 264 24.93 53.27 17.64
C SER A 264 25.03 53.23 19.17
N SER A 265 24.75 52.07 19.74
CA SER A 265 24.83 51.80 21.19
C SER A 265 26.25 51.45 21.65
N SER A 266 27.13 51.05 20.73
CA SER A 266 28.55 50.77 20.97
C SER A 266 29.45 51.46 19.93
N PRO A 267 30.77 51.66 20.19
CA PRO A 267 31.69 52.30 19.25
C PRO A 267 31.99 51.44 18.00
N GLU A 268 31.59 50.18 17.97
CA GLU A 268 31.71 49.28 16.81
C GLU A 268 30.48 49.35 15.87
N GLN A 269 29.41 50.04 16.31
CA GLN A 269 28.17 50.19 15.55
C GLN A 269 28.17 51.51 14.75
N LEU A 270 27.54 51.50 13.57
CA LEU A 270 27.40 52.68 12.73
C LEU A 270 26.03 53.35 12.99
N SER A 271 26.05 54.61 13.46
CA SER A 271 24.83 55.44 13.50
C SER A 271 24.36 55.78 12.09
N LEU A 272 23.07 55.57 11.82
CA LEU A 272 22.43 55.75 10.52
C LEU A 272 21.40 56.90 10.55
N GLN A 273 21.31 57.66 9.46
CA GLN A 273 20.22 58.64 9.26
C GLN A 273 19.47 58.32 7.96
N ARG A 274 18.13 58.45 7.99
CA ARG A 274 17.23 58.15 6.87
C ARG A 274 17.69 58.89 5.58
N GLY A 275 17.85 58.15 4.49
CA GLY A 275 18.34 58.66 3.20
C GLY A 275 19.87 58.63 3.00
N GLN A 276 20.69 58.27 4.00
CA GLN A 276 22.12 58.06 3.81
C GLN A 276 22.40 56.84 2.90
N LEU A 277 23.56 56.82 2.24
CA LEU A 277 24.05 55.72 1.42
C LEU A 277 25.23 55.00 2.09
N ILE A 278 25.15 53.69 2.16
CA ILE A 278 26.15 52.81 2.81
C ILE A 278 26.61 51.76 1.80
N MET A 279 27.92 51.57 1.71
CA MET A 279 28.51 50.45 0.98
C MET A 279 28.56 49.24 1.92
N ILE A 280 27.86 48.16 1.60
CA ILE A 280 27.85 46.93 2.41
C ILE A 280 29.21 46.23 2.25
N ARG A 281 29.84 45.89 3.37
CA ARG A 281 31.14 45.19 3.42
C ARG A 281 30.98 43.73 3.83
N LYS A 282 30.14 43.44 4.81
CA LYS A 282 29.87 42.08 5.31
C LYS A 282 28.41 41.95 5.72
N LYS A 283 27.80 40.82 5.37
CA LYS A 283 26.49 40.39 5.85
C LYS A 283 26.70 39.19 6.78
N THR A 284 25.93 39.08 7.86
CA THR A 284 25.85 37.87 8.69
C THR A 284 24.39 37.53 8.97
N ASP A 285 24.13 36.25 9.21
CA ASP A 285 22.78 35.68 9.30
C ASP A 285 22.07 36.07 10.62
N SER A 286 22.82 36.66 11.55
CA SER A 286 22.35 37.32 12.79
C SER A 286 21.56 38.62 12.57
N GLY A 287 21.32 39.03 11.33
CA GLY A 287 20.56 40.26 11.00
C GLY A 287 21.31 41.57 11.18
N TRP A 288 22.61 41.53 11.53
CA TRP A 288 23.50 42.70 11.59
C TRP A 288 24.46 42.71 10.40
N TRP A 289 24.62 43.86 9.74
CA TRP A 289 25.52 44.03 8.59
C TRP A 289 26.60 45.07 8.90
N GLU A 290 27.82 44.85 8.40
CA GLU A 290 28.92 45.81 8.43
C GLU A 290 28.91 46.62 7.13
N GLY A 291 29.04 47.94 7.23
CA GLY A 291 29.12 48.80 6.05
C GLY A 291 29.89 50.10 6.29
N GLU A 292 30.21 50.77 5.18
CA GLU A 292 31.01 52.00 5.15
C GLU A 292 30.16 53.18 4.65
N LEU A 293 30.07 54.24 5.46
CA LEU A 293 29.29 55.45 5.16
C LEU A 293 29.93 56.26 4.02
N GLN A 294 29.21 56.42 2.90
CA GLN A 294 29.71 57.15 1.72
C GLN A 294 29.45 58.67 1.80
N ALA A 295 30.06 59.33 2.80
CA ALA A 295 29.96 60.77 3.00
C ALA A 295 31.04 61.55 2.22
N LYS A 296 30.64 62.38 1.24
CA LYS A 296 31.57 63.34 0.60
C LYS A 296 32.09 64.35 1.63
N GLY A 297 33.40 64.35 1.88
CA GLY A 297 34.08 65.38 2.67
C GLY A 297 34.22 65.11 4.18
N ARG A 298 33.91 63.90 4.68
CA ARG A 298 34.24 63.48 6.05
C ARG A 298 35.07 62.19 6.04
N LYS A 299 35.74 61.88 7.16
CA LYS A 299 36.45 60.60 7.32
C LYS A 299 35.45 59.45 7.19
N ARG A 300 35.83 58.40 6.45
CA ARG A 300 35.04 57.17 6.29
C ARG A 300 34.80 56.56 7.67
N GLN A 301 33.54 56.25 7.99
CA GLN A 301 33.15 55.52 9.18
C GLN A 301 32.63 54.14 8.76
N VAL A 302 33.04 53.13 9.51
CA VAL A 302 32.68 51.72 9.33
C VAL A 302 32.15 51.22 10.66
N GLY A 303 31.08 50.41 10.61
CA GLY A 303 30.55 49.75 11.78
C GLY A 303 29.33 48.89 11.45
N TRP A 304 28.83 48.21 12.47
CA TRP A 304 27.67 47.32 12.39
C TRP A 304 26.34 48.05 12.56
N PHE A 305 25.32 47.64 11.82
CA PHE A 305 23.95 48.15 11.95
C PHE A 305 22.92 47.06 11.61
N PRO A 306 21.66 47.17 12.07
CA PRO A 306 20.63 46.17 11.75
C PRO A 306 20.22 46.22 10.27
N ALA A 307 20.16 45.05 9.63
CA ALA A 307 19.84 44.89 8.21
C ALA A 307 18.46 45.46 7.83
N SER A 308 17.49 45.38 8.75
CA SER A 308 16.12 45.89 8.59
C SER A 308 16.02 47.42 8.45
N TYR A 309 17.10 48.17 8.74
CA TYR A 309 17.13 49.63 8.66
C TYR A 309 17.65 50.14 7.30
N VAL A 310 17.99 49.25 6.36
CA VAL A 310 18.49 49.60 5.01
C VAL A 310 17.77 48.87 3.88
N LYS A 311 17.75 49.45 2.67
CA LYS A 311 17.22 48.86 1.44
C LYS A 311 18.29 48.89 0.34
N ILE A 312 18.59 47.73 -0.26
CA ILE A 312 19.61 47.58 -1.31
C ILE A 312 19.17 48.27 -2.61
N LEU A 313 20.11 48.95 -3.28
CA LEU A 313 19.88 49.70 -4.53
C LEU A 313 20.44 48.95 -5.75
N ASN A 314 19.62 48.08 -6.33
CA ASN A 314 19.96 47.36 -7.56
C ASN A 314 20.11 48.32 -8.75
N SER A 315 21.28 48.32 -9.38
CA SER A 315 21.64 49.28 -10.45
C SER A 315 21.49 48.69 -11.86
N SER A 316 20.39 49.02 -12.54
CA SER A 316 20.10 48.57 -13.91
C SER A 316 19.39 49.64 -14.76
N GLY A 317 19.93 49.92 -15.96
CA GLY A 317 19.20 50.53 -17.08
C GLY A 317 19.05 52.07 -17.10
N ARG A 318 19.35 52.69 -18.24
CA ARG A 318 19.05 54.10 -18.59
C ARG A 318 18.61 54.19 -20.05
N THR A 319 17.69 55.10 -20.35
CA THR A 319 17.66 55.89 -21.60
C THR A 319 17.27 57.34 -21.26
N SER A 320 17.37 58.28 -22.22
CA SER A 320 17.47 59.73 -21.96
C SER A 320 16.44 60.58 -22.72
N GLY A 321 15.96 61.68 -22.12
CA GLY A 321 14.95 62.59 -22.74
C GLY A 321 14.95 64.02 -22.17
N ARG A 322 16.00 64.79 -22.45
CA ARG A 322 16.32 66.15 -21.94
C ARG A 322 15.25 67.23 -22.20
N SER A 323 14.73 67.89 -21.15
CA SER A 323 14.45 69.34 -21.11
C SER A 323 14.14 69.87 -19.69
N THR A 324 14.33 71.17 -19.47
CA THR A 324 14.13 71.91 -18.18
C THR A 324 13.95 73.40 -18.47
N PRO A 325 13.38 74.23 -17.55
CA PRO A 325 12.32 73.97 -16.56
C PRO A 325 11.13 74.96 -16.72
N VAL A 326 10.10 74.90 -15.85
CA VAL A 326 9.46 76.07 -15.17
C VAL A 326 8.24 75.65 -14.32
N SER A 327 8.25 76.09 -13.06
CA SER A 327 7.17 76.39 -12.07
C SER A 327 5.84 75.61 -11.95
N THR A 328 5.48 75.31 -10.68
CA THR A 328 4.12 75.05 -10.11
C THR A 328 3.37 73.82 -10.67
N THR A 329 2.91 72.83 -9.87
CA THR A 329 2.43 72.85 -8.47
C THR A 329 2.67 71.47 -7.83
N ARG A 330 2.95 71.40 -6.52
CA ARG A 330 3.01 70.10 -5.80
C ARG A 330 1.62 69.69 -5.33
N ILE A 331 1.11 68.58 -5.87
CA ILE A 331 0.21 67.70 -5.12
C ILE A 331 1.11 66.69 -4.39
N GLN A 332 0.85 66.46 -3.11
CA GLN A 332 1.47 65.36 -2.36
C GLN A 332 0.60 64.12 -2.56
N GLN A 333 1.20 63.00 -2.95
CA GLN A 333 0.51 61.73 -3.06
C GLN A 333 0.77 60.96 -1.77
N GLU A 334 -0.24 60.86 -0.89
CA GLU A 334 -0.12 60.10 0.35
C GLU A 334 0.10 58.62 0.05
N VAL A 335 0.85 57.94 0.92
CA VAL A 335 1.19 56.52 0.73
C VAL A 335 0.18 55.68 1.50
N VAL A 336 -0.71 54.99 0.78
CA VAL A 336 -1.59 53.98 1.38
C VAL A 336 -0.75 52.82 1.90
N ILE A 337 -0.91 52.52 3.19
CA ILE A 337 -0.21 51.46 3.93
C ILE A 337 -1.03 50.17 3.93
N ASP A 338 -2.36 50.26 4.07
CA ASP A 338 -3.27 49.10 4.15
C ASP A 338 -4.71 49.50 3.75
N LYS A 339 -5.62 48.53 3.62
CA LYS A 339 -7.07 48.75 3.48
C LYS A 339 -7.87 48.03 4.55
N VAL A 340 -8.87 48.72 5.08
CA VAL A 340 -9.73 48.25 6.18
C VAL A 340 -11.19 48.49 5.85
N VAL A 341 -12.08 47.66 6.40
CA VAL A 341 -13.54 47.79 6.26
C VAL A 341 -14.15 48.26 7.57
N ALA A 342 -15.08 49.21 7.51
CA ALA A 342 -15.77 49.74 8.68
C ALA A 342 -16.77 48.73 9.27
N LEU A 343 -16.60 48.34 10.53
CA LEU A 343 -17.52 47.47 11.26
C LEU A 343 -18.78 48.20 11.74
N TYR A 344 -18.64 49.50 12.01
CA TYR A 344 -19.67 50.38 12.55
C TYR A 344 -19.60 51.74 11.85
N PRO A 345 -20.73 52.47 11.70
CA PRO A 345 -20.69 53.83 11.19
C PRO A 345 -20.05 54.76 12.22
N TYR A 346 -19.34 55.76 11.75
CA TYR A 346 -18.69 56.78 12.58
C TYR A 346 -18.90 58.18 12.00
N THR A 347 -19.23 59.13 12.87
CA THR A 347 -19.37 60.54 12.50
C THR A 347 -18.30 61.34 13.24
N ALA A 348 -17.48 62.06 12.49
CA ALA A 348 -16.45 62.95 13.00
C ALA A 348 -17.03 63.96 14.01
N ALA A 349 -16.41 64.03 15.19
CA ALA A 349 -16.64 65.05 16.20
C ALA A 349 -15.73 66.28 15.97
N ASN A 350 -14.54 66.09 15.41
CA ASN A 350 -13.55 67.13 15.13
C ASN A 350 -13.27 67.30 13.62
N PRO A 351 -12.82 68.48 13.14
CA PRO A 351 -12.66 68.75 11.70
C PRO A 351 -11.53 67.98 11.00
N ASP A 352 -10.65 67.32 11.75
CA ASP A 352 -9.54 66.50 11.27
C ASP A 352 -9.82 64.98 11.35
N GLU A 353 -11.02 64.60 11.79
CA GLU A 353 -11.52 63.22 11.83
C GLU A 353 -12.29 62.85 10.55
N LEU A 354 -12.29 61.56 10.21
CA LEU A 354 -12.94 61.01 9.02
C LEU A 354 -14.30 60.40 9.37
N SER A 355 -15.37 60.88 8.75
CA SER A 355 -16.70 60.24 8.82
C SER A 355 -16.83 59.12 7.79
N PHE A 356 -17.47 58.02 8.17
CA PHE A 356 -17.70 56.85 7.31
C PHE A 356 -18.93 56.06 7.78
N LEU A 357 -19.55 55.32 6.86
CA LEU A 357 -20.64 54.39 7.16
C LEU A 357 -20.08 52.99 7.46
N LYS A 358 -20.95 52.11 7.98
CA LYS A 358 -20.63 50.68 8.06
C LYS A 358 -20.38 50.14 6.65
N ASP A 359 -19.45 49.21 6.54
CA ASP A 359 -18.99 48.52 5.32
C ASP A 359 -18.22 49.41 4.31
N ASP A 360 -17.94 50.69 4.63
CA ASP A 360 -17.02 51.52 3.85
C ASP A 360 -15.57 50.98 3.90
N ILE A 361 -14.86 51.08 2.76
CA ILE A 361 -13.46 50.63 2.63
C ILE A 361 -12.51 51.84 2.71
N ILE A 362 -11.85 51.99 3.86
CA ILE A 362 -10.93 53.10 4.15
C ILE A 362 -9.51 52.70 3.74
N SER A 363 -8.80 53.60 3.05
CA SER A 363 -7.39 53.42 2.68
C SER A 363 -6.50 54.03 3.77
N VAL A 364 -5.85 53.21 4.59
CA VAL A 364 -5.08 53.66 5.76
C VAL A 364 -3.76 54.29 5.30
N THR A 365 -3.52 55.56 5.61
CA THR A 365 -2.30 56.31 5.23
C THR A 365 -1.31 56.49 6.37
N ALA A 366 -1.73 56.37 7.64
CA ALA A 366 -0.82 56.30 8.79
C ALA A 366 -1.41 55.51 9.98
N ARG A 367 -0.54 54.81 10.73
CA ARG A 367 -0.84 54.17 12.03
C ARG A 367 0.12 54.67 13.10
N GLU A 368 0.16 55.99 13.29
CA GLU A 368 1.08 56.65 14.22
C GLU A 368 0.63 56.53 15.68
N GLU A 369 -0.68 56.37 15.92
CA GLU A 369 -1.26 56.07 17.24
C GLU A 369 -1.96 54.70 17.26
N PRO A 370 -2.02 54.00 18.42
CA PRO A 370 -2.69 52.70 18.51
C PRO A 370 -4.21 52.79 18.31
N SER A 371 -4.84 53.83 18.86
CA SER A 371 -6.30 53.98 18.96
C SER A 371 -6.92 54.78 17.81
N TRP A 372 -6.12 55.57 17.10
CA TRP A 372 -6.54 56.45 16.01
C TRP A 372 -5.60 56.31 14.82
N TRP A 373 -6.14 55.97 13.66
CA TRP A 373 -5.38 55.84 12.42
C TRP A 373 -5.77 56.96 11.45
N ARG A 374 -4.82 57.39 10.60
CA ARG A 374 -5.13 58.29 9.48
C ARG A 374 -5.43 57.47 8.25
N GLY A 375 -6.45 57.87 7.49
CA GLY A 375 -6.76 57.27 6.20
C GLY A 375 -7.60 58.16 5.32
N GLU A 376 -7.78 57.71 4.09
CA GLU A 376 -8.53 58.37 3.03
C GLU A 376 -9.78 57.55 2.67
N LEU A 377 -10.93 58.23 2.60
CA LEU A 377 -12.17 57.71 2.03
C LEU A 377 -12.76 58.76 1.09
N ASN A 378 -13.09 58.38 -0.14
CA ASN A 378 -13.70 59.26 -1.15
C ASN A 378 -12.96 60.60 -1.41
N GLY A 379 -11.63 60.62 -1.28
CA GLY A 379 -10.80 61.83 -1.45
C GLY A 379 -10.72 62.74 -0.21
N VAL A 380 -11.27 62.31 0.93
CA VAL A 380 -11.17 62.99 2.22
C VAL A 380 -10.21 62.21 3.12
N SER A 381 -9.11 62.84 3.53
CA SER A 381 -8.17 62.27 4.51
C SER A 381 -8.47 62.78 5.93
N GLY A 382 -8.56 61.88 6.91
CA GLY A 382 -8.82 62.22 8.32
C GLY A 382 -8.42 61.11 9.29
N LEU A 383 -8.57 61.38 10.59
CA LEU A 383 -8.35 60.41 11.68
C LEU A 383 -9.62 59.59 11.96
N PHE A 384 -9.50 58.29 12.18
CA PHE A 384 -10.62 57.43 12.58
C PHE A 384 -10.23 56.43 13.70
N PRO A 385 -11.19 55.98 14.54
CA PRO A 385 -10.91 55.03 15.59
C PRO A 385 -10.52 53.64 15.03
N SER A 386 -9.39 53.10 15.47
CA SER A 386 -8.86 51.82 14.97
C SER A 386 -9.72 50.60 15.32
N ASN A 387 -10.55 50.72 16.35
CA ASN A 387 -11.52 49.70 16.78
C ASN A 387 -12.87 49.76 16.05
N TYR A 388 -13.10 50.74 15.18
CA TYR A 388 -14.32 50.83 14.34
C TYR A 388 -14.16 50.12 12.98
N VAL A 389 -12.99 49.53 12.72
CA VAL A 389 -12.64 48.87 11.46
C VAL A 389 -12.07 47.46 11.67
N ALA A 390 -12.11 46.63 10.63
CA ALA A 390 -11.39 45.37 10.53
C ALA A 390 -10.43 45.37 9.32
N PRO A 391 -9.33 44.60 9.35
CA PRO A 391 -8.52 44.36 8.17
C PRO A 391 -9.37 43.78 7.05
N LEU A 392 -9.18 44.24 5.81
CA LEU A 392 -9.82 43.64 4.65
C LEU A 392 -9.19 42.27 4.39
N GLN A 393 -9.75 41.22 4.97
CA GLN A 393 -9.31 39.84 4.75
C GLN A 393 -9.34 39.55 3.24
N GLN A 394 -8.21 39.08 2.70
CA GLN A 394 -8.23 38.38 1.41
C GLN A 394 -9.08 37.12 1.60
N SER A 395 -10.20 37.04 0.88
CA SER A 395 -10.98 35.81 0.81
C SER A 395 -10.14 34.74 0.15
N VAL A 396 -9.62 33.82 0.96
CA VAL A 396 -9.29 32.49 0.46
C VAL A 396 -10.63 31.87 0.08
N GLU A 397 -10.82 31.61 -1.20
CA GLU A 397 -12.10 31.08 -1.69
C GLU A 397 -12.45 29.76 -0.97
N PRO A 398 -13.74 29.45 -0.76
CA PRO A 398 -14.14 28.27 0.02
C PRO A 398 -13.52 26.95 -0.49
N GLU A 399 -13.33 26.86 -1.81
CA GLU A 399 -12.68 25.73 -2.49
C GLU A 399 -11.19 25.60 -2.13
N ASP A 400 -10.43 26.71 -2.18
CA ASP A 400 -9.01 26.74 -1.78
C ASP A 400 -8.84 26.36 -0.29
N LYS A 401 -9.76 26.80 0.58
CA LYS A 401 -9.76 26.39 2.00
C LYS A 401 -9.99 24.88 2.14
N MET A 402 -10.98 24.32 1.46
CA MET A 402 -11.30 22.90 1.52
C MET A 402 -10.15 22.02 0.99
N ARG A 403 -9.54 22.44 -0.13
CA ARG A 403 -8.32 21.82 -0.67
C ARG A 403 -7.17 21.82 0.34
N LEU A 404 -6.97 22.95 1.02
CA LEU A 404 -5.94 23.10 2.04
C LEU A 404 -6.15 22.17 3.24
N GLU A 405 -7.40 22.01 3.68
CA GLU A 405 -7.78 21.07 4.74
C GLU A 405 -7.49 19.62 4.35
N CYS A 406 -7.77 19.22 3.11
CA CYS A 406 -7.45 17.88 2.60
C CYS A 406 -5.93 17.62 2.50
N ILE A 407 -5.11 18.62 2.12
CA ILE A 407 -3.65 18.51 2.14
C ILE A 407 -3.11 18.41 3.57
N ASN A 408 -3.67 19.19 4.51
CA ASN A 408 -3.29 19.11 5.92
C ASN A 408 -3.71 17.76 6.52
N GLU A 409 -4.83 17.17 6.11
CA GLU A 409 -5.29 15.83 6.49
C GLU A 409 -4.31 14.74 6.01
N LEU A 410 -3.86 14.78 4.75
CA LEU A 410 -2.84 13.87 4.23
C LEU A 410 -1.58 13.90 5.11
N ILE A 411 -1.05 15.09 5.41
CA ILE A 411 0.16 15.30 6.22
C ILE A 411 -0.05 14.87 7.68
N GLN A 412 -1.16 15.24 8.31
CA GLN A 412 -1.41 14.94 9.72
C GLN A 412 -1.74 13.46 9.94
N THR A 413 -2.42 12.81 9.00
CA THR A 413 -2.63 11.35 9.03
C THR A 413 -1.34 10.59 8.74
N GLU A 414 -0.44 11.13 7.90
CA GLU A 414 0.89 10.55 7.66
C GLU A 414 1.76 10.60 8.92
N LYS A 415 1.81 11.76 9.58
CA LYS A 415 2.48 11.91 10.87
C LYS A 415 1.93 10.94 11.91
N SER A 416 0.61 10.86 12.05
CA SER A 416 -0.05 9.96 13.01
C SER A 416 0.25 8.49 12.72
N TYR A 417 0.34 8.10 11.44
CA TYR A 417 0.77 6.78 11.02
C TYR A 417 2.25 6.51 11.36
N ILE A 418 3.16 7.44 11.08
CA ILE A 418 4.59 7.31 11.41
C ILE A 418 4.83 7.27 12.92
N ASP A 419 4.04 7.99 13.72
CA ASP A 419 4.05 7.89 15.18
C ASP A 419 3.67 6.46 15.62
N ASP A 420 2.55 5.91 15.13
CA ASP A 420 2.12 4.52 15.38
C ASP A 420 3.18 3.48 14.92
N MET A 421 3.82 3.68 13.76
CA MET A 421 4.87 2.80 13.23
C MET A 421 6.16 2.88 14.06
N THR A 422 6.47 4.04 14.62
CA THR A 422 7.60 4.24 15.54
C THR A 422 7.35 3.53 16.87
N VAL A 423 6.12 3.55 17.40
CA VAL A 423 5.73 2.81 18.61
C VAL A 423 5.97 1.31 18.46
N VAL A 424 5.66 0.71 17.30
CA VAL A 424 5.94 -0.73 17.09
C VAL A 424 7.43 -1.05 17.18
N TYR A 425 8.28 -0.24 16.54
CA TYR A 425 9.73 -0.43 16.59
C TYR A 425 10.29 -0.26 18.01
N GLU A 426 9.98 0.84 18.67
CA GLU A 426 10.58 1.22 19.96
C GLU A 426 10.00 0.44 21.15
N VAL A 427 8.71 0.10 21.11
CA VAL A 427 7.98 -0.48 22.25
C VAL A 427 7.82 -2.00 22.12
N PHE A 428 7.78 -2.57 20.91
CA PHE A 428 7.62 -4.02 20.71
C PHE A 428 8.87 -4.68 20.11
N GLU A 429 9.39 -4.22 18.96
CA GLU A 429 10.52 -4.88 18.28
C GLU A 429 11.79 -4.88 19.15
N ILE A 430 12.19 -3.70 19.66
CA ILE A 430 13.39 -3.57 20.50
C ILE A 430 13.30 -4.42 21.78
N PRO A 431 12.24 -4.35 22.62
CA PRO A 431 12.15 -5.17 23.83
C PRO A 431 12.04 -6.66 23.57
N LEU A 432 11.29 -7.11 22.53
CA LEU A 432 11.24 -8.52 22.17
C LEU A 432 12.62 -9.04 21.77
N ARG A 433 13.36 -8.29 20.94
CA ARG A 433 14.72 -8.65 20.52
C ARG A 433 15.74 -8.63 21.66
N GLN A 434 15.60 -7.72 22.62
CA GLN A 434 16.41 -7.68 23.84
C GLN A 434 16.10 -8.83 24.81
N SER A 435 14.83 -9.24 24.91
CA SER A 435 14.37 -10.31 25.82
C SER A 435 14.97 -11.69 25.49
N LYS A 436 15.32 -11.93 24.22
CA LYS A 436 15.76 -13.23 23.66
C LYS A 436 14.75 -14.37 23.86
N VAL A 437 13.49 -14.04 24.16
CA VAL A 437 12.39 -15.01 24.29
C VAL A 437 11.93 -15.55 22.93
N VAL A 438 12.24 -14.82 21.85
CA VAL A 438 12.11 -15.21 20.45
C VAL A 438 13.44 -15.09 19.74
N SER A 439 13.67 -15.93 18.74
CA SER A 439 14.86 -15.91 17.89
C SER A 439 14.89 -14.69 16.95
N ASN A 440 16.08 -14.37 16.40
CA ASN A 440 16.18 -13.35 15.34
C ASN A 440 15.42 -13.75 14.05
N GLU A 441 15.07 -15.03 13.88
CA GLU A 441 14.27 -15.50 12.76
C GLU A 441 12.78 -15.25 12.99
N GLU A 442 12.27 -15.55 14.19
CA GLU A 442 10.89 -15.22 14.59
C GLU A 442 10.65 -13.70 14.66
N ILE A 443 11.65 -12.90 15.09
CA ILE A 443 11.60 -11.43 15.00
C ILE A 443 11.42 -10.99 13.54
N ARG A 444 12.16 -11.56 12.59
CA ARG A 444 11.98 -11.25 11.15
C ARG A 444 10.65 -11.76 10.62
N GLY A 445 10.14 -12.90 11.10
CA GLY A 445 8.81 -13.38 10.74
C GLY A 445 7.68 -12.46 11.21
N ILE A 446 7.77 -11.90 12.42
CA ILE A 446 6.76 -10.98 12.97
C ILE A 446 6.84 -9.60 12.28
N PHE A 447 8.02 -8.98 12.21
CA PHE A 447 8.17 -7.59 11.78
C PHE A 447 8.53 -7.43 10.28
N VAL A 448 8.89 -8.52 9.60
CA VAL A 448 9.28 -8.55 8.17
C VAL A 448 10.35 -7.49 7.86
N ASN A 449 9.96 -6.39 7.19
CA ASN A 449 10.82 -5.26 6.84
C ASN A 449 10.29 -3.92 7.38
N TRP A 450 9.67 -3.93 8.57
CA TRP A 450 9.04 -2.77 9.23
C TRP A 450 9.84 -1.46 9.16
N GLN A 451 11.15 -1.54 9.39
CA GLN A 451 12.06 -0.39 9.40
C GLN A 451 12.20 0.28 8.01
N GLU A 452 12.05 -0.49 6.91
CA GLU A 452 12.07 0.05 5.54
C GLU A 452 10.80 0.86 5.25
N ILE A 453 9.64 0.36 5.68
CA ILE A 453 8.37 1.08 5.62
C ILE A 453 8.47 2.36 6.45
N LEU A 454 8.95 2.26 7.68
CA LEU A 454 9.12 3.43 8.55
C LEU A 454 10.07 4.46 7.92
N GLN A 455 11.11 4.05 7.20
CA GLN A 455 12.04 4.96 6.53
C GLN A 455 11.44 5.62 5.28
N CYS A 456 10.75 4.89 4.40
CA CYS A 456 10.21 5.49 3.17
C CYS A 456 9.09 6.49 3.47
N ASN A 457 8.20 6.18 4.42
CA ASN A 457 7.15 7.11 4.83
C ASN A 457 7.73 8.34 5.58
N ARG A 458 8.81 8.19 6.37
CA ARG A 458 9.53 9.34 6.98
C ARG A 458 10.12 10.29 5.93
N ASN A 459 10.65 9.76 4.81
CA ASN A 459 11.11 10.58 3.69
C ASN A 459 9.93 11.33 3.04
N PHE A 460 8.82 10.62 2.77
CA PHE A 460 7.61 11.20 2.19
C PHE A 460 7.03 12.33 3.06
N LEU A 461 6.88 12.11 4.38
CA LEU A 461 6.42 13.14 5.31
C LEU A 461 7.36 14.35 5.36
N SER A 462 8.68 14.12 5.34
CA SER A 462 9.68 15.20 5.24
C SER A 462 9.38 16.09 4.05
N ASP A 463 9.23 15.51 2.87
CA ASP A 463 9.13 16.28 1.63
C ASP A 463 7.76 16.94 1.45
N LEU A 464 6.68 16.29 1.88
CA LEU A 464 5.36 16.93 2.03
C LEU A 464 5.41 18.13 2.99
N THR A 465 6.10 17.99 4.14
CA THR A 465 6.19 19.06 5.15
C THR A 465 7.08 20.21 4.67
N ASN A 466 8.20 19.91 4.01
CA ASN A 466 9.07 20.89 3.35
C ASN A 466 8.31 21.64 2.26
N ARG A 467 7.50 20.93 1.46
CA ARG A 467 6.67 21.52 0.41
C ARG A 467 5.55 22.42 0.96
N ARG A 468 4.90 21.99 2.03
CA ARG A 468 3.90 22.80 2.75
C ARG A 468 4.51 24.08 3.32
N SER A 469 5.74 23.98 3.85
CA SER A 469 6.48 25.08 4.48
C SER A 469 7.03 26.11 3.48
N SER A 470 7.24 25.73 2.21
CA SER A 470 7.67 26.68 1.16
C SER A 470 6.54 27.56 0.60
N GLY A 471 5.29 27.32 1.01
CA GLY A 471 4.12 28.02 0.50
C GLY A 471 3.68 27.58 -0.91
N SER A 472 4.22 26.47 -1.42
CA SER A 472 3.83 25.91 -2.71
C SER A 472 2.37 25.48 -2.71
N THR A 473 1.66 25.79 -3.80
CA THR A 473 0.33 25.22 -4.10
C THR A 473 0.42 23.80 -4.65
N ILE A 474 1.53 23.44 -5.30
CA ILE A 474 1.78 22.13 -5.92
C ILE A 474 2.30 21.13 -4.86
N ILE A 475 1.67 19.95 -4.79
CA ILE A 475 1.95 18.85 -3.87
C ILE A 475 1.96 17.47 -4.56
N GLY A 476 1.22 17.29 -5.67
CA GLY A 476 1.02 16.00 -6.32
C GLY A 476 2.29 15.41 -6.92
N ASP A 477 3.26 16.25 -7.31
CA ASP A 477 4.57 15.84 -7.81
C ASP A 477 5.41 15.10 -6.75
N VAL A 478 5.32 15.53 -5.47
CA VAL A 478 5.93 14.80 -4.34
C VAL A 478 5.30 13.43 -4.17
N ILE A 479 3.99 13.32 -4.41
CA ILE A 479 3.26 12.05 -4.34
C ILE A 479 3.66 11.13 -5.52
N CYS A 480 3.83 11.69 -6.73
CA CYS A 480 4.35 10.97 -7.89
C CYS A 480 5.79 10.48 -7.70
N GLU A 481 6.65 11.25 -7.04
CA GLU A 481 8.04 10.85 -6.74
C GLU A 481 8.09 9.71 -5.72
N HIS A 482 7.31 9.78 -4.65
CA HIS A 482 7.41 8.84 -3.53
C HIS A 482 6.60 7.54 -3.71
N LEU A 483 5.41 7.55 -4.32
CA LEU A 483 4.58 6.33 -4.46
C LEU A 483 5.30 5.16 -5.14
N PRO A 484 6.01 5.32 -6.27
CA PRO A 484 6.75 4.22 -6.91
C PRO A 484 7.88 3.65 -6.04
N LEU A 485 8.38 4.42 -5.07
CA LEU A 485 9.45 4.05 -4.14
C LEU A 485 8.94 3.33 -2.88
N MET A 486 7.62 3.27 -2.65
CA MET A 486 7.01 2.59 -1.51
C MET A 486 7.04 1.04 -1.61
N THR A 487 7.95 0.46 -2.39
CA THR A 487 8.07 -0.98 -2.64
C THR A 487 8.24 -1.83 -1.37
N ALA A 488 8.73 -1.25 -0.27
CA ALA A 488 8.78 -1.89 1.05
C ALA A 488 7.42 -2.46 1.51
N TYR A 489 6.30 -1.82 1.15
CA TYR A 489 4.95 -2.34 1.44
C TYR A 489 4.66 -3.66 0.71
N ILE A 490 5.27 -3.91 -0.46
CA ILE A 490 5.06 -5.16 -1.22
C ILE A 490 5.64 -6.35 -0.45
N THR A 491 6.85 -6.20 0.09
CA THR A 491 7.52 -7.22 0.93
C THR A 491 6.75 -7.49 2.22
N PHE A 492 6.22 -6.45 2.88
CA PHE A 492 5.45 -6.62 4.11
C PHE A 492 4.09 -7.28 3.87
N CYS A 493 3.28 -6.76 2.95
CA CYS A 493 1.91 -7.23 2.76
C CYS A 493 1.85 -8.66 2.21
N SER A 494 2.88 -9.12 1.49
CA SER A 494 2.97 -10.51 1.01
C SER A 494 3.25 -11.51 2.13
N GLN A 495 3.90 -11.11 3.23
CA GLN A 495 4.22 -11.94 4.40
C GLN A 495 3.33 -11.63 5.62
N GLN A 496 2.40 -10.67 5.52
CA GLN A 496 1.58 -10.18 6.64
C GLN A 496 0.73 -11.28 7.29
N LEU A 497 0.22 -12.24 6.50
CA LEU A 497 -0.52 -13.39 7.03
C LEU A 497 0.37 -14.38 7.78
N GLU A 498 1.60 -14.61 7.30
CA GLU A 498 2.59 -15.45 7.99
C GLU A 498 3.02 -14.81 9.32
N SER A 499 3.25 -13.49 9.31
CA SER A 499 3.51 -12.67 10.50
C SER A 499 2.38 -12.80 11.54
N ALA A 500 1.12 -12.62 11.12
CA ALA A 500 -0.04 -12.74 12.00
C ALA A 500 -0.18 -14.16 12.59
N ALA A 501 -0.04 -15.20 11.75
CA ALA A 501 -0.11 -16.60 12.18
C ALA A 501 1.04 -16.97 13.15
N LEU A 502 2.24 -16.45 12.92
CA LEU A 502 3.39 -16.62 13.82
C LEU A 502 3.18 -15.90 15.16
N LEU A 503 2.67 -14.66 15.13
CA LEU A 503 2.33 -13.88 16.33
C LEU A 503 1.26 -14.58 17.17
N GLN A 504 0.21 -15.12 16.54
CA GLN A 504 -0.81 -15.91 17.21
C GLN A 504 -0.21 -17.18 17.83
N LYS A 505 0.50 -17.99 17.03
CA LYS A 505 1.17 -19.22 17.48
C LYS A 505 2.07 -18.98 18.68
N LEU A 506 2.86 -17.90 18.68
CA LEU A 506 3.73 -17.55 19.81
C LEU A 506 2.96 -17.06 21.04
N THR A 507 1.86 -16.34 20.85
CA THR A 507 0.96 -15.90 21.94
C THR A 507 0.26 -17.07 22.63
N GLU A 508 -0.11 -18.09 21.87
CA GLU A 508 -0.73 -19.33 22.36
C GLU A 508 0.28 -20.27 23.02
N THR A 509 1.41 -20.54 22.36
CA THR A 509 2.37 -21.59 22.76
C THR A 509 3.50 -21.13 23.69
N SER A 510 3.82 -19.83 23.76
CA SER A 510 4.92 -19.31 24.59
C SER A 510 4.41 -18.33 25.67
N PRO A 511 4.21 -18.82 26.92
CA PRO A 511 3.84 -17.96 28.04
C PRO A 511 4.85 -16.83 28.30
N ALA A 512 6.13 -17.07 28.04
CA ALA A 512 7.18 -16.06 28.18
C ALA A 512 7.01 -14.94 27.15
N PHE A 513 6.75 -15.28 25.88
CA PHE A 513 6.52 -14.27 24.83
C PHE A 513 5.29 -13.43 25.14
N ARG A 514 4.19 -14.07 25.52
CA ARG A 514 2.95 -13.42 25.93
C ARG A 514 3.15 -12.45 27.09
N ASN A 515 4.03 -12.76 28.05
CA ASN A 515 4.36 -11.86 29.15
C ASN A 515 5.13 -10.62 28.68
N VAL A 516 6.11 -10.77 27.78
CA VAL A 516 6.84 -9.62 27.20
C VAL A 516 5.90 -8.75 26.38
N VAL A 517 5.07 -9.33 25.50
CA VAL A 517 4.10 -8.56 24.69
C VAL A 517 3.10 -7.80 25.58
N LYS A 518 2.62 -8.40 26.68
CA LYS A 518 1.77 -7.70 27.66
C LYS A 518 2.49 -6.56 28.37
N GLN A 519 3.79 -6.72 28.67
CA GLN A 519 4.61 -5.64 29.23
C GLN A 519 4.77 -4.49 28.22
N CYS A 520 5.01 -4.78 26.95
CA CYS A 520 5.04 -3.79 25.87
C CYS A 520 3.68 -3.06 25.74
N GLN A 521 2.57 -3.80 25.74
CA GLN A 521 1.19 -3.27 25.68
C GLN A 521 0.82 -2.37 26.88
N SER A 522 1.50 -2.52 28.02
CA SER A 522 1.30 -1.64 29.20
C SER A 522 1.96 -0.25 29.07
N ASN A 523 2.81 -0.04 28.06
CA ASN A 523 3.44 1.25 27.81
C ASN A 523 2.42 2.26 27.26
N ARG A 524 2.35 3.44 27.88
CA ARG A 524 1.45 4.55 27.53
C ARG A 524 1.37 4.88 26.03
N PHE A 525 2.47 4.72 25.29
CA PHE A 525 2.51 5.04 23.86
C PHE A 525 1.67 4.09 22.99
N THR A 526 1.43 2.86 23.44
CA THR A 526 0.54 1.90 22.76
C THR A 526 -0.94 2.24 22.91
N ARG A 527 -1.29 3.10 23.88
CA ARG A 527 -2.67 3.37 24.32
C ARG A 527 -3.44 2.10 24.74
N GLY A 528 -2.73 1.04 25.15
CA GLY A 528 -3.29 -0.26 25.52
C GLY A 528 -3.57 -1.19 24.34
N MET A 529 -3.31 -0.77 23.10
CA MET A 529 -3.58 -1.56 21.90
C MET A 529 -2.58 -2.72 21.74
N PRO A 530 -3.03 -3.94 21.35
CA PRO A 530 -2.16 -5.09 21.16
C PRO A 530 -1.35 -5.00 19.85
N LEU A 531 -0.20 -5.69 19.78
CA LEU A 531 0.70 -5.65 18.62
C LEU A 531 0.02 -5.96 17.28
N SER A 532 -0.92 -6.92 17.24
CA SER A 532 -1.69 -7.28 16.03
C SER A 532 -2.37 -6.06 15.39
N SER A 533 -3.01 -5.22 16.21
CA SER A 533 -3.72 -4.01 15.78
C SER A 533 -2.82 -2.90 15.22
N PHE A 534 -1.49 -3.02 15.39
CA PHE A 534 -0.54 -2.17 14.68
C PHE A 534 -0.04 -2.82 13.38
N LEU A 535 0.18 -4.14 13.35
CA LEU A 535 0.67 -4.86 12.17
C LEU A 535 -0.30 -4.84 10.98
N ILE A 536 -1.59 -4.54 11.19
CA ILE A 536 -2.57 -4.31 10.12
C ILE A 536 -2.39 -2.94 9.43
N LYS A 537 -1.83 -1.93 10.13
CA LYS A 537 -1.81 -0.52 9.69
C LYS A 537 -1.10 -0.25 8.35
N PRO A 538 0.01 -0.93 7.96
CA PRO A 538 0.61 -0.70 6.65
C PRO A 538 -0.35 -1.00 5.48
N MET A 539 -1.11 -2.10 5.57
CA MET A 539 -2.14 -2.43 4.58
C MET A 539 -3.27 -1.38 4.58
N GLN A 540 -3.63 -0.84 5.74
CA GLN A 540 -4.63 0.24 5.87
C GLN A 540 -4.13 1.61 5.38
N ARG A 541 -2.82 1.90 5.43
CA ARG A 541 -2.27 3.18 4.96
C ARG A 541 -2.13 3.20 3.44
N ILE A 542 -1.52 2.16 2.86
CA ILE A 542 -1.28 2.10 1.41
C ILE A 542 -2.60 2.13 0.60
N THR A 543 -3.68 1.54 1.12
CA THR A 543 -5.02 1.56 0.49
C THR A 543 -5.78 2.87 0.67
N ARG A 544 -5.35 3.75 1.58
CA ARG A 544 -5.95 5.09 1.77
C ARG A 544 -5.35 6.16 0.88
N TYR A 545 -4.18 5.95 0.25
CA TYR A 545 -3.58 6.97 -0.61
C TYR A 545 -4.45 7.37 -1.82
N PRO A 546 -5.06 6.46 -2.61
CA PRO A 546 -5.94 6.88 -3.70
C PRO A 546 -7.11 7.76 -3.22
N LEU A 547 -7.70 7.40 -2.08
CA LEU A 547 -8.83 8.13 -1.48
C LEU A 547 -8.41 9.56 -1.05
N LEU A 548 -7.26 9.69 -0.40
CA LEU A 548 -6.71 10.99 0.02
C LEU A 548 -6.29 11.85 -1.19
N ILE A 549 -5.77 11.23 -2.26
CA ILE A 549 -5.40 11.93 -3.49
C ILE A 549 -6.66 12.39 -4.24
N SER A 550 -7.69 11.54 -4.36
CA SER A 550 -8.98 11.90 -4.96
C SER A 550 -9.60 13.11 -4.25
N LYS A 551 -9.67 13.09 -2.91
CA LYS A 551 -10.22 14.19 -2.11
C LYS A 551 -9.48 15.52 -2.32
N ILE A 552 -8.16 15.50 -2.54
CA ILE A 552 -7.39 16.70 -2.89
C ILE A 552 -7.66 17.12 -4.34
N LEU A 553 -7.78 16.16 -5.27
CA LEU A 553 -8.06 16.39 -6.70
C LEU A 553 -9.47 16.98 -6.93
N GLU A 554 -10.48 16.50 -6.21
CA GLU A 554 -11.86 16.99 -6.23
C GLU A 554 -11.95 18.49 -5.89
N HIS A 555 -11.07 18.98 -5.01
CA HIS A 555 -10.96 20.40 -4.65
C HIS A 555 -9.81 21.12 -5.38
N THR A 556 -9.21 20.52 -6.43
CA THR A 556 -8.14 21.16 -7.22
C THR A 556 -8.65 21.54 -8.61
N PRO A 557 -8.81 22.84 -8.93
CA PRO A 557 -9.28 23.29 -10.24
C PRO A 557 -8.48 22.71 -11.41
N THR A 558 -9.16 22.36 -12.51
CA THR A 558 -8.56 21.78 -13.73
C THR A 558 -7.54 22.70 -14.42
N THR A 559 -7.51 23.98 -14.07
CA THR A 559 -6.53 24.99 -14.51
C THR A 559 -5.25 25.00 -13.68
N SER A 560 -5.21 24.31 -12.53
CA SER A 560 -4.04 24.21 -11.68
C SER A 560 -2.99 23.26 -12.25
N THR A 561 -1.72 23.68 -12.24
CA THR A 561 -0.58 22.80 -12.55
C THR A 561 -0.56 21.53 -11.71
N ASP A 562 -1.07 21.61 -10.48
CA ASP A 562 -1.14 20.47 -9.56
C ASP A 562 -2.20 19.43 -9.94
N HIS A 563 -3.25 19.82 -10.70
CA HIS A 563 -4.32 18.91 -11.11
C HIS A 563 -3.78 17.75 -11.95
N GLN A 564 -2.86 18.02 -12.89
CA GLN A 564 -2.24 16.97 -13.69
C GLN A 564 -1.39 16.02 -12.84
N PHE A 565 -0.62 16.55 -11.89
CA PHE A 565 0.18 15.73 -10.97
C PHE A 565 -0.68 14.89 -10.01
N LEU A 566 -1.82 15.41 -9.55
CA LEU A 566 -2.76 14.64 -8.71
C LEU A 566 -3.46 13.53 -9.50
N VAL A 567 -3.82 13.77 -10.77
CA VAL A 567 -4.31 12.72 -11.67
C VAL A 567 -3.24 11.64 -11.90
N GLU A 568 -1.99 12.03 -12.12
CA GLU A 568 -0.87 11.08 -12.26
C GLU A 568 -0.63 10.30 -10.96
N ALA A 569 -0.61 10.96 -9.81
CA ALA A 569 -0.46 10.34 -8.49
C ALA A 569 -1.59 9.34 -8.19
N LEU A 570 -2.83 9.64 -8.57
CA LEU A 570 -3.98 8.73 -8.39
C LEU A 570 -3.80 7.46 -9.23
N ASN A 571 -3.43 7.59 -10.51
CA ASN A 571 -3.14 6.45 -11.37
C ASN A 571 -1.97 5.61 -10.84
N LEU A 572 -0.91 6.26 -10.34
CA LEU A 572 0.24 5.59 -9.72
C LEU A 572 -0.15 4.83 -8.43
N ALA A 573 -1.03 5.39 -7.60
CA ALA A 573 -1.52 4.74 -6.39
C ALA A 573 -2.35 3.49 -6.73
N ASP A 574 -3.27 3.62 -7.69
CA ASP A 574 -4.10 2.53 -8.19
C ASP A 574 -3.27 1.38 -8.80
N ASP A 575 -2.31 1.69 -9.67
CA ASP A 575 -1.43 0.68 -10.28
C ASP A 575 -0.45 0.07 -9.26
N PHE A 576 -0.03 0.84 -8.25
CA PHE A 576 0.71 0.29 -7.10
C PHE A 576 -0.16 -0.71 -6.32
N LEU A 577 -1.43 -0.41 -6.03
CA LEU A 577 -2.33 -1.33 -5.32
C LEU A 577 -2.66 -2.59 -6.14
N LYS A 578 -2.87 -2.46 -7.46
CA LYS A 578 -3.02 -3.61 -8.37
C LYS A 578 -1.78 -4.51 -8.33
N ARG A 579 -0.58 -3.92 -8.39
CA ARG A 579 0.70 -4.62 -8.27
C ARG A 579 0.87 -5.27 -6.89
N LEU A 580 0.52 -4.57 -5.81
CA LEU A 580 0.58 -5.06 -4.44
C LEU A 580 -0.27 -6.32 -4.27
N ASN A 581 -1.54 -6.25 -4.67
CA ASN A 581 -2.50 -7.36 -4.59
C ASN A 581 -2.02 -8.60 -5.40
N GLU A 582 -1.53 -8.40 -6.63
CA GLU A 582 -0.96 -9.51 -7.42
C GLU A 582 0.33 -10.09 -6.81
N ASN A 583 1.15 -9.30 -6.09
CA ASN A 583 2.32 -9.83 -5.38
C ASN A 583 1.93 -10.67 -4.16
N VAL A 584 0.91 -10.25 -3.38
CA VAL A 584 0.33 -11.07 -2.30
C VAL A 584 -0.20 -12.40 -2.88
N ARG A 585 -1.00 -12.34 -3.95
CA ARG A 585 -1.54 -13.53 -4.65
C ARG A 585 -0.45 -14.46 -5.20
N LEU A 586 0.66 -13.90 -5.68
CA LEU A 586 1.82 -14.68 -6.14
C LEU A 586 2.52 -15.37 -4.98
N LYS A 587 2.70 -14.69 -3.84
CA LYS A 587 3.35 -15.24 -2.66
C LYS A 587 2.52 -16.34 -1.98
N GLU A 588 1.21 -16.13 -1.80
CA GLU A 588 0.31 -17.20 -1.34
C GLU A 588 0.27 -18.40 -2.30
N ASN A 589 0.42 -18.17 -3.61
CA ASN A 589 0.50 -19.25 -4.60
C ASN A 589 1.82 -20.03 -4.51
N GLU A 590 2.94 -19.34 -4.26
CA GLU A 590 4.25 -19.96 -3.99
C GLU A 590 4.17 -20.89 -2.76
N GLU A 591 3.71 -20.38 -1.62
CA GLU A 591 3.52 -21.16 -0.38
C GLU A 591 2.66 -22.41 -0.59
N ARG A 592 1.53 -22.27 -1.30
CA ARG A 592 0.63 -23.39 -1.61
C ARG A 592 1.28 -24.43 -2.54
N LEU A 593 2.20 -24.01 -3.43
CA LEU A 593 2.99 -24.92 -4.28
C LEU A 593 4.12 -25.61 -3.52
N GLU A 594 4.78 -24.93 -2.59
CA GLU A 594 5.77 -25.54 -1.68
C GLU A 594 5.14 -26.53 -0.71
N TRP A 595 3.96 -26.20 -0.17
CA TRP A 595 3.15 -27.12 0.62
C TRP A 595 2.83 -28.39 -0.17
N LEU A 596 2.43 -28.27 -1.44
CA LEU A 596 2.18 -29.42 -2.32
C LEU A 596 3.47 -30.24 -2.55
N GLN A 597 4.60 -29.56 -2.76
CA GLN A 597 5.91 -30.20 -2.95
C GLN A 597 6.35 -31.03 -1.74
N SER A 598 5.97 -30.62 -0.52
CA SER A 598 6.28 -31.32 0.73
C SER A 598 5.27 -32.39 1.11
N ASN A 599 3.98 -32.21 0.80
CA ASN A 599 2.90 -33.07 1.30
C ASN A 599 2.35 -34.08 0.28
N VAL A 600 2.69 -33.97 -1.01
CA VAL A 600 2.17 -34.86 -2.07
C VAL A 600 3.22 -35.87 -2.55
N ILE A 601 2.96 -37.16 -2.28
CA ILE A 601 3.74 -38.29 -2.81
C ILE A 601 3.30 -38.57 -4.26
N LEU A 602 4.21 -38.29 -5.20
CA LEU A 602 3.99 -38.40 -6.65
C LEU A 602 4.27 -39.79 -7.25
N ASN A 603 4.80 -40.74 -6.46
CA ASN A 603 5.44 -41.97 -6.93
C ASN A 603 6.58 -41.63 -7.92
N ASP A 604 6.59 -42.24 -9.11
CA ASP A 604 7.64 -42.13 -10.13
C ASP A 604 7.56 -40.84 -10.97
N LEU A 605 6.56 -39.97 -10.74
CA LEU A 605 6.42 -38.71 -11.46
C LEU A 605 7.28 -37.61 -10.84
N VAL A 606 8.21 -37.07 -11.64
CA VAL A 606 8.91 -35.82 -11.31
C VAL A 606 8.02 -34.64 -11.71
N ILE A 607 7.61 -33.84 -10.72
CA ILE A 607 6.94 -32.55 -10.91
C ILE A 607 7.54 -31.58 -9.89
N ASN A 608 8.27 -30.56 -10.36
CA ASN A 608 8.53 -29.37 -9.56
C ASN A 608 7.27 -28.49 -9.55
N PHE A 609 6.53 -28.46 -8.44
CA PHE A 609 5.30 -27.68 -8.32
C PHE A 609 5.55 -26.17 -8.46
N ASN A 610 6.56 -25.64 -7.77
CA ASN A 610 6.97 -24.23 -7.82
C ASN A 610 7.87 -23.91 -9.05
N GLY A 611 7.71 -24.67 -10.14
CA GLY A 611 8.44 -24.49 -11.39
C GLY A 611 7.63 -23.82 -12.49
N ASP A 612 8.31 -23.49 -13.58
CA ASP A 612 7.67 -23.12 -14.85
C ASP A 612 6.82 -24.25 -15.43
N THR A 613 5.82 -23.86 -16.22
CA THR A 613 5.03 -24.77 -17.06
C THR A 613 5.54 -24.75 -18.50
N ASN A 614 5.24 -25.82 -19.24
CA ASN A 614 5.69 -25.99 -20.63
C ASN A 614 5.38 -24.86 -21.61
N LYS A 615 4.33 -24.05 -21.37
CA LYS A 615 3.83 -23.04 -22.32
C LYS A 615 3.23 -21.78 -21.67
N LEU A 616 3.07 -21.69 -20.35
CA LEU A 616 2.29 -20.63 -19.70
C LEU A 616 3.11 -19.75 -18.73
N GLY A 617 4.43 -19.95 -18.65
CA GLY A 617 5.26 -19.40 -17.57
C GLY A 617 4.99 -20.13 -16.24
N PRO A 618 5.17 -19.45 -15.09
CA PRO A 618 5.10 -20.07 -13.76
C PRO A 618 3.80 -20.84 -13.50
N ARG A 619 3.89 -21.94 -12.74
CA ARG A 619 2.69 -22.65 -12.31
C ARG A 619 1.85 -21.78 -11.37
N LYS A 620 0.53 -21.83 -11.57
CA LYS A 620 -0.45 -21.22 -10.66
C LYS A 620 -1.56 -22.20 -10.34
N ILE A 621 -1.94 -22.29 -9.07
CA ILE A 621 -3.17 -22.96 -8.63
C ILE A 621 -4.35 -22.06 -9.01
N LEU A 622 -5.35 -22.62 -9.70
CA LEU A 622 -6.53 -21.90 -10.16
C LEU A 622 -7.79 -22.23 -9.33
N HIS A 623 -7.84 -23.44 -8.76
CA HIS A 623 -8.90 -23.89 -7.84
C HIS A 623 -8.48 -25.19 -7.14
N TYR A 624 -9.04 -25.46 -5.96
CA TYR A 624 -8.81 -26.69 -5.20
C TYR A 624 -10.01 -27.00 -4.30
N GLY A 625 -10.14 -28.26 -3.84
CA GLY A 625 -11.27 -28.66 -2.99
C GLY A 625 -11.39 -30.16 -2.76
N ILE A 626 -12.23 -30.55 -1.80
CA ILE A 626 -12.54 -31.96 -1.48
C ILE A 626 -13.58 -32.48 -2.48
N LEU A 627 -13.34 -33.67 -3.03
CA LEU A 627 -14.12 -34.29 -4.10
C LEU A 627 -14.32 -35.78 -3.80
N THR A 628 -15.57 -36.26 -3.76
CA THR A 628 -15.84 -37.68 -3.47
C THR A 628 -16.08 -38.46 -4.77
N LYS A 629 -15.26 -39.47 -5.05
CA LYS A 629 -15.41 -40.29 -6.27
C LYS A 629 -16.66 -41.16 -6.20
N VAL A 630 -17.69 -40.81 -6.98
CA VAL A 630 -19.04 -41.40 -6.99
C VAL A 630 -19.00 -42.94 -7.01
N LYS A 631 -18.29 -43.56 -7.97
CA LYS A 631 -18.24 -45.02 -8.14
C LYS A 631 -17.56 -45.81 -7.01
N SER A 632 -17.01 -45.18 -5.98
CA SER A 632 -16.32 -45.90 -4.90
C SER A 632 -16.25 -45.17 -3.55
N GLY A 633 -17.07 -44.13 -3.32
CA GLY A 633 -17.11 -43.36 -2.06
C GLY A 633 -15.79 -42.75 -1.60
N LYS A 634 -14.75 -42.69 -2.44
CA LYS A 634 -13.40 -42.30 -2.01
C LYS A 634 -13.29 -40.77 -1.93
N GLU A 635 -12.94 -40.28 -0.76
CA GLU A 635 -12.45 -38.91 -0.55
C GLU A 635 -11.17 -38.69 -1.37
N LEU A 636 -11.15 -37.61 -2.15
CA LEU A 636 -10.01 -37.10 -2.89
C LEU A 636 -9.90 -35.60 -2.65
N VAL A 637 -8.72 -35.03 -2.90
CA VAL A 637 -8.56 -33.58 -3.06
C VAL A 637 -8.14 -33.31 -4.50
N GLY A 638 -8.86 -32.40 -5.15
CA GLY A 638 -8.50 -31.89 -6.47
C GLY A 638 -7.67 -30.62 -6.37
N PHE A 639 -6.65 -30.50 -7.21
CA PHE A 639 -5.90 -29.26 -7.43
C PHE A 639 -5.85 -28.98 -8.94
N LEU A 640 -6.54 -27.93 -9.38
CA LEU A 640 -6.47 -27.43 -10.74
C LEU A 640 -5.36 -26.40 -10.83
N PHE A 641 -4.38 -26.65 -11.68
CA PHE A 641 -3.33 -25.71 -12.06
C PHE A 641 -3.62 -25.11 -13.42
N ASN A 642 -2.81 -24.14 -13.84
CA ASN A 642 -2.86 -23.58 -15.19
C ASN A 642 -2.51 -24.61 -16.29
N ASP A 643 -1.73 -25.65 -15.99
CA ASP A 643 -1.28 -26.66 -16.97
C ASP A 643 -1.87 -28.08 -16.79
N PHE A 644 -2.29 -28.49 -15.59
CA PHE A 644 -2.97 -29.78 -15.35
C PHE A 644 -3.98 -29.77 -14.19
N LEU A 645 -4.83 -30.81 -14.14
CA LEU A 645 -5.64 -31.19 -12.98
C LEU A 645 -4.99 -32.38 -12.28
N LEU A 646 -4.63 -32.20 -11.01
CA LEU A 646 -4.15 -33.25 -10.11
C LEU A 646 -5.31 -33.76 -9.24
N LEU A 647 -5.35 -35.06 -9.02
CA LEU A 647 -6.20 -35.70 -8.01
C LEU A 647 -5.31 -36.48 -7.04
N VAL A 648 -5.41 -36.18 -5.75
CA VAL A 648 -4.71 -36.90 -4.67
C VAL A 648 -5.72 -37.57 -3.74
N GLN A 649 -5.32 -38.67 -3.11
CA GLN A 649 -6.05 -39.29 -2.00
C GLN A 649 -5.27 -39.02 -0.70
N PRO A 650 -5.92 -38.51 0.36
CA PRO A 650 -5.26 -38.39 1.66
C PRO A 650 -4.93 -39.77 2.26
N SER A 651 -3.90 -39.82 3.10
CA SER A 651 -3.51 -41.03 3.86
C SER A 651 -4.51 -41.41 4.96
N LYS A 652 -5.29 -40.44 5.48
CA LYS A 652 -6.42 -40.60 6.39
C LYS A 652 -7.54 -39.69 5.91
N ALA A 653 -8.79 -40.17 5.86
CA ALA A 653 -9.93 -39.32 5.50
C ALA A 653 -10.02 -38.13 6.47
N SER A 654 -10.19 -36.92 5.94
CA SER A 654 -10.22 -35.70 6.72
C SER A 654 -11.55 -35.54 7.46
N GLY A 655 -12.66 -35.97 6.84
CA GLY A 655 -14.01 -35.76 7.36
C GLY A 655 -14.49 -34.30 7.34
N ALA A 656 -13.61 -33.36 6.99
CA ALA A 656 -13.93 -31.94 6.82
C ALA A 656 -14.78 -31.70 5.57
N THR A 657 -15.61 -30.66 5.62
CA THR A 657 -16.44 -30.20 4.49
C THR A 657 -15.66 -29.38 3.45
N GLN A 658 -14.49 -28.84 3.82
CA GLN A 658 -13.67 -27.94 3.01
C GLN A 658 -12.18 -28.22 3.19
N PHE A 659 -11.38 -28.02 2.14
CA PHE A 659 -9.92 -28.15 2.22
C PHE A 659 -9.25 -26.85 2.69
N ASN A 660 -8.30 -26.98 3.61
CA ASN A 660 -7.44 -25.88 4.09
C ASN A 660 -6.00 -26.41 4.21
N PHE A 661 -5.02 -25.66 3.69
CA PHE A 661 -3.60 -26.07 3.67
C PHE A 661 -3.02 -26.23 5.08
N GLN A 662 -3.12 -25.18 5.91
CA GLN A 662 -2.53 -25.14 7.26
C GLN A 662 -3.05 -26.26 8.18
N ARG A 663 -4.36 -26.51 8.20
CA ARG A 663 -4.98 -27.57 9.01
C ARG A 663 -4.56 -28.97 8.55
N ASN A 664 -4.19 -29.16 7.28
CA ASN A 664 -3.81 -30.44 6.71
C ASN A 664 -2.29 -30.66 6.58
N SER A 665 -1.44 -29.74 7.04
CA SER A 665 0.05 -29.85 6.96
C SER A 665 0.68 -31.06 7.69
N ASN A 666 -0.11 -31.84 8.43
CA ASN A 666 0.30 -33.08 9.08
C ASN A 666 -0.26 -34.35 8.38
N VAL A 667 -0.89 -34.19 7.21
CA VAL A 667 -1.50 -35.28 6.44
C VAL A 667 -0.70 -35.46 5.15
N LEU A 668 -0.09 -36.64 4.97
CA LEU A 668 0.51 -36.98 3.68
C LEU A 668 -0.58 -37.37 2.68
N TYR A 669 -0.43 -36.89 1.45
CA TYR A 669 -1.30 -37.16 0.32
C TYR A 669 -0.57 -38.03 -0.70
N LYS A 670 -1.27 -38.99 -1.32
CA LYS A 670 -0.73 -39.82 -2.40
C LYS A 670 -1.48 -39.53 -3.70
N ILE A 671 -0.77 -39.37 -4.81
CA ILE A 671 -1.40 -39.18 -6.12
C ILE A 671 -2.35 -40.33 -6.46
N TYR A 672 -3.59 -40.01 -6.87
CA TYR A 672 -4.64 -41.00 -7.15
C TYR A 672 -4.48 -41.62 -8.54
N LYS A 673 -4.14 -40.79 -9.54
CA LYS A 673 -3.84 -41.13 -10.94
C LYS A 673 -2.92 -40.05 -11.54
N GLN A 674 -2.26 -40.35 -12.66
CA GLN A 674 -1.47 -39.35 -13.40
C GLN A 674 -2.30 -38.07 -13.65
N PRO A 675 -1.69 -36.86 -13.54
CA PRO A 675 -2.40 -35.60 -13.72
C PRO A 675 -2.94 -35.45 -15.15
N ILE A 676 -4.14 -34.87 -15.29
CA ILE A 676 -4.77 -34.65 -16.58
C ILE A 676 -4.36 -33.27 -17.09
N LEU A 677 -3.55 -33.21 -18.16
CA LEU A 677 -3.12 -31.96 -18.78
C LEU A 677 -4.33 -31.13 -19.24
N VAL A 678 -4.35 -29.83 -18.94
CA VAL A 678 -5.46 -28.90 -19.25
C VAL A 678 -5.82 -28.88 -20.75
N LYS A 679 -4.85 -29.14 -21.62
CA LYS A 679 -5.04 -29.28 -23.08
C LYS A 679 -5.99 -30.43 -23.47
N ASP A 680 -5.94 -31.53 -22.71
CA ASP A 680 -6.64 -32.80 -22.95
C ASP A 680 -7.82 -33.00 -21.98
N LEU A 681 -7.86 -32.24 -20.88
CA LEU A 681 -8.94 -32.21 -19.90
C LEU A 681 -10.26 -31.76 -20.55
N THR A 682 -11.32 -32.49 -20.23
CA THR A 682 -12.71 -32.12 -20.52
C THR A 682 -13.53 -32.27 -19.24
N ALA A 683 -14.48 -31.37 -19.01
CA ALA A 683 -15.33 -31.39 -17.82
C ALA A 683 -16.79 -31.15 -18.21
N THR A 684 -17.70 -31.92 -17.62
CA THR A 684 -19.15 -31.84 -17.89
C THR A 684 -19.95 -32.02 -16.60
N LYS A 685 -21.10 -31.36 -16.51
CA LYS A 685 -22.13 -31.65 -15.50
C LYS A 685 -22.92 -32.90 -15.92
N VAL A 686 -23.47 -33.65 -14.97
CA VAL A 686 -24.34 -34.78 -15.27
C VAL A 686 -25.79 -34.32 -15.46
N SER A 687 -26.37 -34.60 -16.63
CA SER A 687 -27.82 -34.46 -16.85
C SER A 687 -28.60 -35.35 -15.88
N THR A 688 -29.75 -34.86 -15.40
CA THR A 688 -30.64 -35.52 -14.42
C THR A 688 -31.00 -36.97 -14.77
N ASP A 689 -31.02 -37.29 -16.06
CA ASP A 689 -31.70 -38.46 -16.63
C ASP A 689 -30.87 -39.76 -16.55
N ASN A 690 -29.68 -39.70 -15.95
CA ASN A 690 -28.68 -40.79 -15.91
C ASN A 690 -28.10 -41.03 -14.50
N VAL A 691 -28.88 -40.75 -13.46
CA VAL A 691 -28.44 -40.84 -12.05
C VAL A 691 -29.43 -41.66 -11.23
N GLU A 692 -28.92 -42.59 -10.42
CA GLU A 692 -29.73 -43.42 -9.53
C GLU A 692 -30.39 -42.56 -8.43
N SER A 693 -31.68 -42.82 -8.19
CA SER A 693 -32.54 -42.01 -7.33
C SER A 693 -31.99 -41.89 -5.90
N GLY A 694 -31.56 -40.68 -5.52
CA GLY A 694 -31.00 -40.38 -4.20
C GLY A 694 -29.62 -39.69 -4.21
N THR A 695 -28.95 -39.59 -5.36
CA THR A 695 -27.79 -38.68 -5.50
C THR A 695 -28.17 -37.40 -6.24
N ASP A 696 -27.82 -36.25 -5.66
CA ASP A 696 -28.05 -34.93 -6.28
C ASP A 696 -27.15 -34.76 -7.53
N ALA A 697 -27.75 -34.99 -8.69
CA ALA A 697 -27.10 -34.88 -10.00
C ALA A 697 -26.44 -33.50 -10.22
N ASN A 698 -26.93 -32.44 -9.57
CA ASN A 698 -26.38 -31.09 -9.73
C ASN A 698 -24.98 -30.92 -9.13
N ARG A 699 -24.55 -31.85 -8.28
CA ARG A 699 -23.24 -31.87 -7.63
C ARG A 699 -22.23 -32.80 -8.31
N VAL A 700 -22.60 -33.46 -9.41
CA VAL A 700 -21.72 -34.45 -10.06
C VAL A 700 -20.96 -33.81 -11.22
N LEU A 701 -19.66 -33.64 -10.99
CA LEU A 701 -18.65 -33.24 -11.97
C LEU A 701 -18.07 -34.50 -12.65
N LYS A 702 -18.24 -34.63 -13.96
CA LYS A 702 -17.50 -35.61 -14.77
C LYS A 702 -16.26 -34.93 -15.35
N VAL A 703 -15.07 -35.35 -14.91
CA VAL A 703 -13.79 -34.97 -15.56
C VAL A 703 -13.31 -36.13 -16.44
N GLN A 704 -12.82 -35.82 -17.62
CA GLN A 704 -12.41 -36.79 -18.62
C GLN A 704 -11.08 -36.41 -19.28
N ASP A 705 -10.23 -37.42 -19.43
CA ASP A 705 -9.02 -37.47 -20.25
C ASP A 705 -9.28 -38.35 -21.49
N LYS A 706 -8.41 -38.29 -22.49
CA LYS A 706 -8.37 -39.15 -23.70
C LYS A 706 -8.63 -40.63 -23.42
N LYS A 707 -8.20 -41.16 -22.27
CA LYS A 707 -8.30 -42.59 -21.93
C LYS A 707 -9.42 -42.94 -20.92
N GLN A 708 -9.95 -41.97 -20.16
CA GLN A 708 -10.74 -42.27 -18.96
C GLN A 708 -11.65 -41.13 -18.51
N THR A 709 -12.84 -41.48 -18.01
CA THR A 709 -13.77 -40.56 -17.34
C THR A 709 -13.86 -40.87 -15.84
N ILE A 710 -13.89 -39.84 -14.99
CA ILE A 710 -14.03 -39.92 -13.54
C ILE A 710 -15.21 -39.05 -13.13
N ALA A 711 -16.20 -39.65 -12.45
CA ALA A 711 -17.29 -38.92 -11.82
C ALA A 711 -16.94 -38.59 -10.36
N LEU A 712 -17.04 -37.31 -10.02
CA LEU A 712 -16.67 -36.71 -8.74
C LEU A 712 -17.88 -35.93 -8.20
N LEU A 713 -18.17 -36.07 -6.91
CA LEU A 713 -19.22 -35.35 -6.20
C LEU A 713 -18.59 -34.16 -5.47
N THR A 714 -19.12 -32.96 -5.66
CA THR A 714 -18.73 -31.74 -4.95
C THR A 714 -19.52 -31.56 -3.64
N SER A 715 -19.07 -30.65 -2.78
CA SER A 715 -19.80 -30.22 -1.58
C SER A 715 -21.14 -29.55 -1.92
N SER A 716 -21.19 -28.69 -2.95
CA SER A 716 -22.42 -28.00 -3.40
C SER A 716 -22.55 -27.93 -4.92
N ALA A 717 -23.75 -27.61 -5.43
CA ALA A 717 -24.01 -27.41 -6.85
C ALA A 717 -23.32 -26.13 -7.39
N ASN A 718 -23.11 -25.14 -6.51
CA ASN A 718 -22.32 -23.94 -6.81
C ASN A 718 -20.85 -24.32 -7.04
N GLU A 719 -20.28 -25.17 -6.19
CA GLU A 719 -18.92 -25.70 -6.37
C GLU A 719 -18.81 -26.52 -7.67
N CYS A 720 -19.78 -27.38 -8.01
CA CYS A 720 -19.78 -28.09 -9.29
C CYS A 720 -19.72 -27.12 -10.49
N SER A 721 -20.42 -25.98 -10.38
CA SER A 721 -20.45 -24.94 -11.41
C SER A 721 -19.15 -24.13 -11.45
N LEU A 722 -18.54 -23.87 -10.30
CA LEU A 722 -17.24 -23.20 -10.17
C LEU A 722 -16.11 -24.05 -10.75
N TRP A 723 -16.06 -25.35 -10.43
CA TRP A 723 -15.10 -26.29 -11.02
C TRP A 723 -15.19 -26.32 -12.55
N LEU A 724 -16.40 -26.40 -13.12
CA LEU A 724 -16.62 -26.36 -14.57
C LEU A 724 -16.08 -25.06 -15.19
N ARG A 725 -16.44 -23.90 -14.62
CA ARG A 725 -15.97 -22.59 -15.08
C ARG A 725 -14.45 -22.47 -15.02
N ARG A 726 -13.84 -22.81 -13.88
CA ARG A 726 -12.38 -22.70 -13.67
C ARG A 726 -11.60 -23.62 -14.63
N ILE A 727 -12.09 -24.82 -14.92
CA ILE A 727 -11.49 -25.74 -15.90
C ILE A 727 -11.56 -25.15 -17.32
N GLU A 728 -12.71 -24.61 -17.74
CA GLU A 728 -12.86 -24.05 -19.08
C GLU A 728 -12.08 -22.74 -19.26
N ASP A 729 -12.06 -21.86 -18.25
CA ASP A 729 -11.22 -20.64 -18.24
C ASP A 729 -9.72 -20.99 -18.34
N ALA A 730 -9.26 -22.03 -17.63
CA ALA A 730 -7.89 -22.54 -17.73
C ALA A 730 -7.57 -23.05 -19.15
N LYS A 731 -8.47 -23.86 -19.73
CA LYS A 731 -8.32 -24.44 -21.06
C LYS A 731 -8.33 -23.38 -22.17
N LYS A 732 -9.23 -22.41 -22.08
CA LYS A 732 -9.31 -21.24 -22.96
C LYS A 732 -8.02 -20.40 -22.89
N LYS A 733 -7.45 -20.20 -21.70
CA LYS A 733 -6.17 -19.49 -21.50
C LYS A 733 -4.99 -20.28 -22.10
N TYR A 734 -4.92 -21.59 -21.88
CA TYR A 734 -3.92 -22.48 -22.49
C TYR A 734 -3.97 -22.41 -24.02
N LEU A 735 -5.15 -22.61 -24.62
CA LEU A 735 -5.34 -22.61 -26.08
C LEU A 735 -5.01 -21.25 -26.69
N LYS A 736 -5.38 -20.13 -26.03
CA LYS A 736 -5.01 -18.78 -26.46
C LYS A 736 -3.49 -18.60 -26.52
N ILE A 737 -2.76 -18.97 -25.46
CA ILE A 737 -1.30 -18.81 -25.43
C ILE A 737 -0.62 -19.72 -26.46
N VAL A 738 -1.04 -20.99 -26.55
CA VAL A 738 -0.48 -21.94 -27.53
C VAL A 738 -0.77 -21.51 -28.98
N SER A 739 -1.87 -20.79 -29.24
CA SER A 739 -2.15 -20.25 -30.59
C SER A 739 -1.13 -19.21 -31.04
N PHE A 740 -0.55 -18.43 -30.13
CA PHE A 740 0.53 -17.49 -30.44
C PHE A 740 1.88 -18.18 -30.59
N THR A 741 2.18 -19.21 -29.77
CA THR A 741 3.42 -19.98 -29.91
C THR A 741 3.43 -20.91 -31.12
N LYS A 742 2.26 -21.17 -31.74
CA LYS A 742 2.16 -21.77 -33.07
C LYS A 742 2.44 -20.73 -34.16
N SER A 743 3.65 -20.17 -34.13
CA SER A 743 4.25 -19.70 -35.37
C SER A 743 4.23 -20.87 -36.36
N ARG A 744 3.58 -20.68 -37.51
CA ARG A 744 3.92 -21.52 -38.68
C ARG A 744 5.43 -21.42 -38.89
N PRO A 745 6.10 -22.44 -39.44
CA PRO A 745 7.38 -22.23 -40.10
C PRO A 745 7.13 -21.29 -41.29
N LYS A 746 7.17 -19.98 -41.00
CA LYS A 746 7.44 -18.96 -42.01
C LYS A 746 8.89 -19.19 -42.38
N SER A 747 9.11 -20.03 -43.39
CA SER A 747 10.17 -19.78 -44.34
C SER A 747 9.93 -18.40 -44.96
N THR A 748 10.29 -17.37 -44.21
CA THR A 748 10.54 -16.04 -44.77
C THR A 748 11.75 -16.25 -45.67
N ILE A 749 11.49 -16.51 -46.96
CA ILE A 749 12.53 -16.65 -47.99
C ILE A 749 13.10 -15.25 -48.21
N GLN A 750 13.97 -14.84 -47.29
CA GLN A 750 14.46 -13.48 -47.15
C GLN A 750 15.66 -13.27 -48.08
N GLY A 751 15.39 -13.27 -49.39
CA GLY A 751 16.24 -12.70 -50.45
C GLY A 751 17.62 -13.33 -50.72
N GLY A 752 18.14 -14.19 -49.85
CA GLY A 752 19.46 -14.80 -50.02
C GLY A 752 19.44 -16.00 -50.97
N VAL A 753 20.33 -15.98 -51.96
CA VAL A 753 20.66 -17.18 -52.76
C VAL A 753 21.39 -18.16 -51.85
N SER A 754 20.82 -19.35 -51.61
CA SER A 754 21.51 -20.44 -50.92
C SER A 754 22.68 -20.95 -51.79
N CYS A 755 23.86 -21.11 -51.20
CA CYS A 755 25.04 -21.67 -51.87
C CYS A 755 25.13 -23.21 -51.77
N GLY A 756 24.30 -23.85 -50.95
CA GLY A 756 24.24 -25.31 -50.88
C GLY A 756 23.07 -25.87 -50.08
N ARG A 757 23.04 -27.19 -49.94
CA ARG A 757 22.16 -27.94 -49.03
C ARG A 757 22.99 -28.83 -48.11
N LEU A 758 22.59 -28.94 -46.85
CA LEU A 758 23.13 -29.89 -45.88
C LEU A 758 22.02 -30.86 -45.48
N LEU A 759 22.19 -32.13 -45.83
CA LEU A 759 21.38 -33.23 -45.30
C LEU A 759 22.01 -33.70 -43.99
N VAL A 760 21.21 -33.72 -42.93
CA VAL A 760 21.59 -34.25 -41.62
C VAL A 760 20.71 -35.47 -41.32
N LEU A 761 21.33 -36.56 -40.88
CA LEU A 761 20.67 -37.76 -40.40
C LEU A 761 21.08 -37.99 -38.94
N VAL A 762 20.17 -37.74 -38.01
CA VAL A 762 20.38 -38.10 -36.60
C VAL A 762 20.11 -39.59 -36.45
N GLN A 763 21.16 -40.39 -36.25
CA GLN A 763 21.02 -41.85 -36.23
C GLN A 763 20.65 -42.39 -34.86
N LYS A 764 21.55 -42.23 -33.89
CA LYS A 764 21.51 -42.94 -32.60
C LYS A 764 22.33 -42.21 -31.54
N GLY A 765 22.10 -42.52 -30.26
CA GLY A 765 22.90 -41.98 -29.16
C GLY A 765 22.77 -42.78 -27.87
N THR A 766 23.67 -42.49 -26.92
CA THR A 766 23.85 -43.25 -25.68
C THR A 766 24.33 -42.36 -24.52
N ARG A 767 24.26 -42.91 -23.30
CA ARG A 767 24.86 -42.36 -22.07
C ARG A 767 24.44 -40.91 -21.76
N PHE A 768 23.17 -40.55 -21.99
CA PHE A 768 22.63 -39.24 -21.59
C PHE A 768 22.52 -39.16 -20.07
N ILE A 769 23.49 -38.51 -19.42
CA ILE A 769 23.58 -38.41 -17.96
C ILE A 769 23.63 -36.94 -17.55
N ARG A 770 22.76 -36.57 -16.61
CA ARG A 770 22.64 -35.22 -16.05
C ARG A 770 22.21 -35.31 -14.59
N ALA A 771 22.85 -34.53 -13.72
CA ALA A 771 22.66 -34.57 -12.28
C ALA A 771 22.76 -36.00 -11.68
N GLY A 772 23.64 -36.84 -12.22
CA GLY A 772 23.78 -38.25 -11.85
C GLY A 772 22.64 -39.19 -12.31
N LYS A 773 21.56 -38.68 -12.91
CA LYS A 773 20.47 -39.50 -13.50
C LYS A 773 20.86 -39.95 -14.91
N LEU A 774 20.60 -41.21 -15.26
CA LEU A 774 20.60 -41.69 -16.65
C LEU A 774 19.20 -41.46 -17.26
N HIS A 775 19.16 -40.91 -18.47
CA HIS A 775 17.93 -40.62 -19.19
C HIS A 775 17.80 -41.58 -20.39
N THR A 776 16.63 -42.21 -20.53
CA THR A 776 16.35 -43.24 -21.56
C THR A 776 15.08 -42.97 -22.37
N ASP A 777 14.11 -42.27 -21.80
CA ASP A 777 12.75 -42.22 -22.32
C ASP A 777 12.40 -40.83 -22.86
N ASN A 778 11.46 -40.75 -23.80
CA ASN A 778 10.92 -39.50 -24.35
C ASN A 778 11.96 -38.54 -24.98
N ILE A 779 13.16 -39.02 -25.31
CA ILE A 779 14.27 -38.18 -25.78
C ILE A 779 14.12 -37.86 -27.27
N TYR A 780 14.23 -36.58 -27.62
CA TYR A 780 14.25 -36.08 -29.00
C TYR A 780 15.40 -35.10 -29.22
N CYS A 781 15.70 -34.79 -30.48
CA CYS A 781 16.70 -33.81 -30.88
C CYS A 781 16.04 -32.59 -31.52
N LYS A 782 16.39 -31.39 -31.05
CA LYS A 782 16.22 -30.13 -31.75
C LYS A 782 17.48 -29.84 -32.55
N VAL A 783 17.35 -29.59 -33.85
CA VAL A 783 18.47 -29.34 -34.75
C VAL A 783 18.24 -28.02 -35.48
N THR A 784 19.23 -27.14 -35.44
CA THR A 784 19.16 -25.81 -36.05
C THR A 784 20.36 -25.52 -36.95
N VAL A 785 20.11 -24.86 -38.07
CA VAL A 785 21.12 -24.23 -38.92
C VAL A 785 20.64 -22.82 -39.26
N ASN A 786 21.23 -21.81 -38.62
CA ASN A 786 20.78 -20.43 -38.72
C ASN A 786 19.29 -20.31 -38.33
N ASP A 787 18.47 -19.57 -39.06
CA ASP A 787 17.02 -19.43 -38.83
C ASP A 787 16.18 -20.73 -39.01
N GLN A 788 16.78 -21.82 -39.50
CA GLN A 788 16.05 -23.06 -39.81
C GLN A 788 16.09 -24.02 -38.61
N GLU A 789 14.91 -24.45 -38.17
CA GLU A 789 14.73 -25.35 -37.02
C GLU A 789 13.93 -26.59 -37.41
N HIS A 790 14.46 -27.77 -37.08
CA HIS A 790 13.80 -29.06 -37.22
C HIS A 790 13.84 -29.81 -35.87
N LEU A 791 12.77 -30.55 -35.57
CA LEU A 791 12.70 -31.47 -34.44
C LEU A 791 12.61 -32.90 -34.97
N THR A 792 13.32 -33.84 -34.34
CA THR A 792 13.10 -35.27 -34.59
C THR A 792 11.83 -35.75 -33.89
N ASP A 793 11.36 -36.93 -34.28
CA ASP A 793 10.51 -37.75 -33.40
C ASP A 793 11.26 -38.14 -32.11
N VAL A 794 10.52 -38.72 -31.16
CA VAL A 794 11.09 -39.38 -29.97
C VAL A 794 11.87 -40.63 -30.39
N ALA A 795 13.03 -40.87 -29.77
CA ALA A 795 13.82 -42.07 -30.01
C ALA A 795 13.07 -43.36 -29.64
N THR A 796 13.29 -44.40 -30.43
CA THR A 796 13.03 -45.78 -29.99
C THR A 796 14.28 -46.33 -29.32
N ASP A 797 14.17 -46.88 -28.11
CA ASP A 797 15.23 -47.75 -27.58
C ASP A 797 15.28 -49.04 -28.39
N ASN A 798 16.47 -49.37 -28.88
CA ASN A 798 16.67 -50.49 -29.81
C ASN A 798 17.10 -51.79 -29.10
N VAL A 799 16.89 -51.88 -27.78
CA VAL A 799 17.03 -53.12 -26.98
C VAL A 799 15.84 -54.05 -27.27
N ILE A 800 15.86 -54.66 -28.46
CA ILE A 800 14.87 -55.64 -28.90
C ILE A 800 15.04 -56.93 -28.09
N ASN A 801 14.16 -57.13 -27.11
CA ASN A 801 13.78 -58.42 -26.50
C ASN A 801 14.92 -59.43 -26.19
N GLY A 802 15.55 -59.29 -25.01
CA GLY A 802 16.01 -60.46 -24.24
C GLY A 802 17.51 -60.56 -23.96
N ASN A 803 17.82 -60.72 -22.68
CA ASN A 803 19.03 -61.25 -22.05
C ASN A 803 20.24 -61.62 -22.94
N VAL A 804 21.27 -60.77 -22.90
CA VAL A 804 22.65 -61.27 -22.71
C VAL A 804 23.36 -60.38 -21.68
N ILE A 805 23.49 -60.87 -20.45
CA ILE A 805 24.48 -60.33 -19.50
C ILE A 805 25.82 -60.98 -19.84
N GLN A 806 26.68 -60.27 -20.57
CA GLN A 806 28.11 -60.58 -20.61
C GLN A 806 28.86 -59.67 -19.63
N ASN A 807 29.66 -60.28 -18.76
CA ASN A 807 30.57 -59.61 -17.82
C ASN A 807 29.93 -58.63 -16.82
N GLY A 808 28.63 -58.75 -16.53
CA GLY A 808 27.96 -58.02 -15.44
C GLY A 808 27.73 -56.52 -15.68
N VAL A 809 28.05 -56.01 -16.87
CA VAL A 809 27.80 -54.61 -17.26
C VAL A 809 26.46 -54.55 -18.00
N VAL A 810 25.55 -53.70 -17.53
CA VAL A 810 24.30 -53.39 -18.25
C VAL A 810 24.65 -52.65 -19.55
N PRO A 811 24.22 -53.11 -20.73
CA PRO A 811 24.42 -52.36 -21.97
C PRO A 811 23.79 -50.97 -21.84
N ALA A 812 24.55 -49.91 -22.15
CA ALA A 812 23.99 -48.57 -22.17
C ALA A 812 22.88 -48.49 -23.23
N SER A 813 21.68 -48.09 -22.81
CA SER A 813 20.48 -47.95 -23.66
C SER A 813 20.81 -47.21 -24.96
N LEU A 814 20.48 -47.85 -26.09
CA LEU A 814 20.85 -47.38 -27.41
C LEU A 814 19.62 -46.79 -28.09
N LEU A 815 19.47 -45.49 -27.89
CA LEU A 815 18.38 -44.71 -28.46
C LEU A 815 18.64 -44.47 -29.94
N VAL A 816 17.62 -44.68 -30.77
CA VAL A 816 17.70 -44.60 -32.21
C VAL A 816 16.59 -43.71 -32.74
N TRP A 817 16.97 -42.76 -33.60
CA TRP A 817 16.08 -41.84 -34.31
C TRP A 817 16.00 -42.19 -35.79
N ASN A 818 17.15 -42.42 -36.44
CA ASN A 818 17.30 -42.52 -37.90
C ASN A 818 16.53 -41.41 -38.67
N TYR A 819 16.44 -40.22 -38.07
CA TYR A 819 15.60 -39.12 -38.55
C TYR A 819 16.41 -38.21 -39.48
N SER A 820 15.96 -38.04 -40.72
CA SER A 820 16.62 -37.21 -41.73
C SER A 820 15.94 -35.84 -41.89
N MET A 821 16.74 -34.83 -42.17
CA MET A 821 16.33 -33.44 -42.29
C MET A 821 17.29 -32.67 -43.22
N GLN A 822 16.79 -31.68 -43.93
CA GLN A 822 17.57 -30.92 -44.92
C GLN A 822 17.53 -29.43 -44.60
N PHE A 823 18.71 -28.81 -44.56
CA PHE A 823 18.90 -27.37 -44.38
C PHE A 823 19.44 -26.75 -45.67
N LEU A 824 19.03 -25.52 -45.99
CA LEU A 824 19.68 -24.70 -47.02
C LEU A 824 20.81 -23.89 -46.38
N ILE A 825 21.98 -23.89 -47.00
CA ILE A 825 23.17 -23.14 -46.57
C ILE A 825 23.22 -21.82 -47.33
N LYS A 826 23.29 -20.70 -46.61
CA LYS A 826 23.46 -19.33 -47.14
C LYS A 826 24.93 -18.91 -47.13
N ASN A 827 25.65 -19.11 -46.02
CA ASN A 827 27.07 -18.75 -45.88
C ASN A 827 27.84 -19.78 -45.05
N ILE A 828 28.68 -20.54 -45.76
CA ILE A 828 29.47 -21.65 -45.22
C ILE A 828 30.41 -21.23 -44.07
N ASN A 829 30.85 -19.97 -44.03
CA ASN A 829 31.83 -19.46 -43.06
C ASN A 829 31.19 -19.01 -41.73
N GLU A 830 29.90 -18.67 -41.76
CA GLU A 830 29.18 -18.08 -40.63
C GLU A 830 28.18 -19.08 -40.01
N GLU A 831 27.64 -20.00 -40.81
CA GLU A 831 26.60 -20.91 -40.36
C GLU A 831 27.14 -22.09 -39.55
N VAL A 832 26.41 -22.43 -38.49
CA VAL A 832 26.71 -23.50 -37.53
C VAL A 832 25.50 -24.41 -37.44
N LEU A 833 25.75 -25.72 -37.56
CA LEU A 833 24.81 -26.77 -37.20
C LEU A 833 24.86 -26.97 -35.69
N SER A 834 23.78 -26.67 -34.98
CA SER A 834 23.62 -26.97 -33.55
C SER A 834 22.61 -28.11 -33.38
N ILE A 835 22.96 -29.09 -32.55
CA ILE A 835 22.09 -30.21 -32.17
C ILE A 835 21.96 -30.20 -30.66
N VAL A 836 20.73 -30.06 -30.18
CA VAL A 836 20.36 -30.03 -28.76
C VAL A 836 19.48 -31.25 -28.47
N VAL A 837 19.86 -32.06 -27.50
CA VAL A 837 19.12 -33.27 -27.09
C VAL A 837 18.27 -32.94 -25.85
N LEU A 838 17.02 -33.39 -25.82
CA LEU A 838 15.99 -33.01 -24.85
C LEU A 838 15.15 -34.22 -24.42
N GLU A 839 14.92 -34.44 -23.12
CA GLU A 839 13.84 -35.32 -22.62
C GLU A 839 12.53 -34.55 -22.58
N MET A 840 11.54 -34.97 -23.38
CA MET A 840 10.23 -34.34 -23.42
C MET A 840 9.50 -34.54 -22.08
N CYS A 841 9.28 -33.44 -21.36
CA CYS A 841 8.73 -33.46 -20.01
C CYS A 841 7.24 -33.05 -20.05
N PRO A 842 6.27 -33.85 -19.58
CA PRO A 842 4.86 -33.49 -19.69
C PRO A 842 4.42 -32.35 -18.74
N PHE A 843 5.04 -32.24 -17.57
CA PHE A 843 4.60 -31.36 -16.46
C PHE A 843 5.65 -30.29 -16.06
N GLN A 844 6.67 -30.07 -16.87
CA GLN A 844 7.71 -29.05 -16.70
C GLN A 844 8.41 -28.84 -18.05
N PRO A 845 9.15 -27.74 -18.29
CA PRO A 845 9.95 -27.56 -19.51
C PRO A 845 10.84 -28.77 -19.82
N ASP A 846 10.98 -29.09 -21.11
CA ASP A 846 11.75 -30.23 -21.61
C ASP A 846 13.21 -30.18 -21.11
N GLU A 847 13.70 -31.29 -20.55
CA GLU A 847 15.00 -31.30 -19.86
C GLU A 847 16.15 -31.40 -20.86
N PHE A 848 17.05 -30.41 -20.84
CA PHE A 848 18.22 -30.36 -21.71
C PHE A 848 19.25 -31.45 -21.34
N LEU A 849 19.52 -32.36 -22.28
CA LEU A 849 20.45 -33.48 -22.15
C LEU A 849 21.75 -33.28 -22.96
N GLY A 850 22.08 -32.03 -23.28
CA GLY A 850 23.36 -31.62 -23.85
C GLY A 850 23.26 -31.12 -25.28
N ARG A 851 24.34 -30.49 -25.75
CA ARG A 851 24.44 -29.96 -27.12
C ARG A 851 25.76 -30.27 -27.82
N ALA A 852 25.72 -30.36 -29.15
CA ALA A 852 26.92 -30.38 -29.99
C ALA A 852 26.77 -29.41 -31.16
N GLU A 853 27.86 -28.72 -31.51
CA GLU A 853 27.88 -27.65 -32.49
C GLU A 853 29.02 -27.89 -33.49
N LEU A 854 28.74 -27.71 -34.78
CA LEU A 854 29.67 -27.92 -35.89
C LEU A 854 29.57 -26.74 -36.87
N LYS A 855 30.68 -26.13 -37.27
CA LYS A 855 30.65 -25.11 -38.34
C LYS A 855 30.44 -25.80 -39.69
N VAL A 856 29.67 -25.18 -40.58
CA VAL A 856 29.45 -25.76 -41.92
C VAL A 856 30.76 -25.74 -42.75
N LEU A 857 31.65 -24.78 -42.51
CA LEU A 857 33.02 -24.75 -43.06
C LEU A 857 33.85 -25.99 -42.69
N ASP A 858 33.77 -26.46 -41.44
CA ASP A 858 34.53 -27.64 -40.99
C ASP A 858 33.98 -28.90 -41.68
N ILE A 859 32.65 -29.01 -41.80
CA ILE A 859 31.96 -30.08 -42.55
C ILE A 859 32.38 -30.07 -44.03
N TYR A 860 32.53 -28.89 -44.64
CA TYR A 860 32.95 -28.74 -46.03
C TYR A 860 34.38 -29.21 -46.30
N HIS A 861 35.34 -28.82 -45.46
CA HIS A 861 36.71 -29.29 -45.59
C HIS A 861 36.84 -30.80 -45.37
N GLU A 862 35.98 -31.40 -44.54
CA GLU A 862 35.93 -32.85 -44.37
C GLU A 862 35.28 -33.56 -45.56
N ALA A 863 34.21 -32.99 -46.13
CA ALA A 863 33.53 -33.51 -47.33
C ALA A 863 34.46 -33.55 -48.56
N GLN A 864 35.35 -32.56 -48.71
CA GLN A 864 36.39 -32.55 -49.76
C GLN A 864 37.36 -33.75 -49.67
N ASN A 865 37.46 -34.40 -48.51
CA ASN A 865 38.35 -35.53 -48.27
C ASN A 865 37.63 -36.89 -48.25
N THR A 866 36.30 -36.93 -48.46
CA THR A 866 35.50 -38.17 -48.34
C THR A 866 34.50 -38.34 -49.48
N ASN A 867 34.57 -39.47 -50.19
CA ASN A 867 33.62 -39.84 -51.25
C ASN A 867 32.28 -40.37 -50.67
N GLY A 868 31.50 -39.48 -50.04
CA GLY A 868 30.15 -39.78 -49.54
C GLY A 868 29.83 -39.12 -48.20
N PRO A 869 28.67 -39.46 -47.58
CA PRO A 869 28.24 -38.86 -46.33
C PRO A 869 29.19 -39.13 -45.16
N ILE A 870 29.59 -38.06 -44.47
CA ILE A 870 30.47 -38.09 -43.30
C ILE A 870 29.69 -38.65 -42.11
N GLU A 871 30.17 -39.71 -41.45
CA GLU A 871 29.64 -40.19 -40.18
C GLU A 871 30.44 -39.60 -39.02
N LYS A 872 29.80 -38.77 -38.18
CA LYS A 872 30.43 -38.18 -36.98
C LYS A 872 29.82 -38.75 -35.70
N LYS A 873 30.69 -39.08 -34.75
CA LYS A 873 30.33 -39.29 -33.35
C LYS A 873 30.63 -38.02 -32.56
N LEU A 874 29.58 -37.36 -32.07
CA LEU A 874 29.65 -36.13 -31.29
C LEU A 874 29.53 -36.44 -29.80
N ILE A 875 30.32 -35.75 -28.99
CA ILE A 875 30.13 -35.68 -27.54
C ILE A 875 29.24 -34.47 -27.24
N LEU A 876 28.25 -34.64 -26.37
CA LEU A 876 27.40 -33.55 -25.92
C LEU A 876 28.07 -32.77 -24.80
N HIS A 877 27.99 -31.44 -24.89
CA HIS A 877 28.54 -30.48 -23.94
C HIS A 877 27.43 -29.97 -23.02
N GLN A 878 27.84 -29.36 -21.90
CA GLN A 878 26.95 -28.80 -20.86
C GLN A 878 26.13 -29.88 -20.10
N VAL A 879 26.60 -31.14 -20.12
CA VAL A 879 26.09 -32.29 -19.35
C VAL A 879 27.26 -33.18 -18.90
N GLU A 880 27.01 -34.12 -17.98
CA GLU A 880 28.02 -35.07 -17.47
C GLU A 880 28.40 -36.12 -18.51
N SER A 881 27.44 -36.53 -19.33
CA SER A 881 27.67 -37.44 -20.45
C SER A 881 26.53 -37.35 -21.47
N GLY A 882 26.88 -37.58 -22.74
CA GLY A 882 25.95 -37.77 -23.84
C GLY A 882 26.73 -37.99 -25.13
N GLU A 883 26.34 -38.98 -25.92
CA GLU A 883 27.01 -39.32 -27.18
C GLU A 883 25.97 -39.45 -28.30
N LEU A 884 26.21 -38.82 -29.45
CA LEU A 884 25.31 -38.84 -30.60
C LEU A 884 26.08 -39.21 -31.87
N THR A 885 25.58 -40.17 -32.65
CA THR A 885 26.08 -40.48 -33.99
C THR A 885 25.14 -39.88 -35.03
N ILE A 886 25.72 -39.11 -35.95
CA ILE A 886 25.02 -38.46 -37.06
C ILE A 886 25.72 -38.74 -38.39
N LYS A 887 24.98 -38.65 -39.50
CA LYS A 887 25.56 -38.53 -40.84
C LYS A 887 25.26 -37.17 -41.45
N LEU A 888 26.21 -36.67 -42.22
CA LEU A 888 26.20 -35.35 -42.85
C LEU A 888 26.54 -35.51 -44.34
N ASP A 889 25.70 -34.97 -45.21
CA ASP A 889 25.95 -34.89 -46.65
C ASP A 889 25.76 -33.43 -47.09
N LEU A 890 26.87 -32.76 -47.38
CA LEU A 890 26.92 -31.35 -47.75
C LEU A 890 27.14 -31.24 -49.26
N HIS A 891 26.14 -30.73 -49.95
CA HIS A 891 26.17 -30.55 -51.40
C HIS A 891 26.04 -29.06 -51.73
N MET A 892 27.17 -28.44 -52.10
CA MET A 892 27.19 -27.09 -52.63
C MET A 892 26.51 -27.06 -54.01
N PHE A 893 25.72 -26.04 -54.29
CA PHE A 893 25.15 -25.85 -55.62
C PHE A 893 26.23 -25.31 -56.55
N THR A 894 26.38 -25.92 -57.72
CA THR A 894 27.26 -25.38 -58.76
C THR A 894 26.69 -24.06 -59.28
N ASN A 895 27.51 -23.01 -59.25
CA ASN A 895 27.23 -21.79 -60.01
C ASN A 895 27.56 -22.06 -61.48
N ASP A 896 26.70 -22.84 -62.15
CA ASP A 896 26.76 -23.04 -63.59
C ASP A 896 26.24 -21.77 -64.29
N TYR A 897 27.18 -20.89 -64.67
CA TYR A 897 27.02 -19.66 -65.44
C TYR A 897 28.01 -19.66 -66.62
#